data_AF-A0A124E1C4-F1
#
_entry.id   AF-A0A124E1C4-F1
#
_cell.length_a   1.000
_cell.length_b   1.000
_cell.length_c   1.000
_cell.angle_alpha   90.00
_cell.angle_beta   90.00
_cell.angle_gamma   90.00
#
_symmetry.space_group_name_H-M   'P 1'
#
loop_
_entity.id
_entity.type
_entity.pdbx_description
1 polymer ?
#
loop_
_entity_poly.entity_id
_entity_poly.type
_entity_poly.pdbx_seq_one_letter_code
_entity_poly.pdbx_strand_id
1 'polypeptide(L)'
;MVLPAGSNIGGYIVEDVLGSGGMGTVYRARHPVLPRSDALKVLSAELSRDEHFRARFEREAELAATLDHPNIVAVLNRGETDGQLWIAMQYVAGSDAERELAAGRMTPQRAVHITGEVAKALDYAHRRNLLHRDIKPANFLLSTDDERIFLADFGIARALDDAVNLTQTGTVMATIAYAAPETLAGEPADHRADVYSLGCSLYRMLTGTSPFSSSGGMAAVAAAHLMSPPPRPTDVVANLPATMDTVIARAMAKEPIHRYQSAGDLARAAAAALDETTAEVRITPAPSPAQRPPWGPENSPPHWSGPHTGTGPYPPGPGWSTGPTPATGWPTGPGPAAPMHLSSTRKPRSRRTALAAAGVAAAVVVSGGVGTWMFTREDTPAYAAQTLVHAHGEATLTAPPTSIVAAGPGDGDAVLSLGVQPAAIVAPPAGLPSWEKDLITGDTQVLTSADPAQIAAAKPDLIIDTGDIDAATYRSLAEVATTITRAPNANEWSWQTQLQWVGRILDRTEQAQQLIDEAAESQAKLRTEHPVFDGKSVEVVFVADDGISVATPNSAAAQYLQGLGFRYLDKPAITASADGSDIAAVADPEQLNTIPTDVRIVARTDSAAGGGSYNGLPDPFTKFRGATIIVDDTAAIDALRVPGYAATAYLNTALVNALSRQIR
;
A
#
# COMPACT_ATOMS: atom_id res chain seq x y z
N MET A 1 -6.81 21.15 -13.39
CA MET A 1 -7.33 21.79 -14.61
C MET A 1 -6.32 21.53 -15.72
N VAL A 2 -6.74 21.19 -16.94
CA VAL A 2 -5.80 20.93 -18.05
C VAL A 2 -5.30 22.26 -18.62
N LEU A 3 -3.99 22.37 -18.82
CA LEU A 3 -3.34 23.55 -19.39
C LEU A 3 -3.49 23.56 -20.92
N PRO A 4 -3.84 24.70 -21.54
CA PRO A 4 -3.88 24.83 -23.00
C PRO A 4 -2.48 24.80 -23.62
N ALA A 5 -2.41 24.43 -24.90
CA ALA A 5 -1.19 24.58 -25.69
C ALA A 5 -0.74 26.06 -25.72
N GLY A 6 0.56 26.30 -25.53
CA GLY A 6 1.15 27.62 -25.33
C GLY A 6 1.31 28.05 -23.87
N SER A 7 0.74 27.34 -22.90
CA SER A 7 1.04 27.55 -21.47
C SER A 7 2.52 27.31 -21.15
N ASN A 8 3.08 28.11 -20.23
CA ASN A 8 4.45 27.94 -19.73
C ASN A 8 4.42 27.39 -18.29
N ILE A 9 5.23 26.37 -18.00
CA ILE A 9 5.48 25.81 -16.66
C ILE A 9 6.98 25.48 -16.58
N GLY A 10 7.71 25.97 -15.58
CA GLY A 10 9.15 25.71 -15.45
C GLY A 10 10.00 26.16 -16.66
N GLY A 11 9.50 27.09 -17.48
CA GLY A 11 10.11 27.47 -18.77
C GLY A 11 9.66 26.60 -19.95
N TYR A 12 9.18 25.37 -19.73
CA TYR A 12 8.65 24.49 -20.77
C TYR A 12 7.35 25.04 -21.35
N ILE A 13 7.17 24.92 -22.68
CA ILE A 13 5.94 25.36 -23.35
C ILE A 13 5.09 24.13 -23.70
N VAL A 14 3.88 24.05 -23.14
CA VAL A 14 2.92 22.97 -23.41
C VAL A 14 2.57 22.96 -24.90
N GLU A 15 2.73 21.80 -25.55
CA GLU A 15 2.37 21.60 -26.96
C GLU A 15 1.09 20.77 -27.11
N ASP A 16 0.90 19.75 -26.26
CA ASP A 16 -0.15 18.75 -26.39
C ASP A 16 -0.38 17.98 -25.07
N VAL A 17 -1.50 17.26 -24.95
CA VAL A 17 -1.84 16.47 -23.75
C VAL A 17 -1.68 14.97 -24.06
N LEU A 18 -0.79 14.30 -23.33
CA LEU A 18 -0.47 12.87 -23.52
C LEU A 18 -1.36 11.95 -22.66
N GLY A 19 -1.80 12.45 -21.50
CA GLY A 19 -2.69 11.74 -20.58
C GLY A 19 -3.06 12.61 -19.37
N SER A 20 -4.15 12.27 -18.69
CA SER A 20 -4.60 12.94 -17.47
C SER A 20 -5.23 11.94 -16.49
N GLY A 21 -4.98 12.11 -15.21
CA GLY A 21 -5.49 11.26 -14.14
C GLY A 21 -5.59 12.02 -12.81
N GLY A 22 -5.97 11.30 -11.74
CA GLY A 22 -6.23 11.92 -10.43
C GLY A 22 -5.04 12.70 -9.85
N MET A 23 -3.81 12.24 -10.12
CA MET A 23 -2.59 12.89 -9.60
C MET A 23 -2.12 14.11 -10.39
N GLY A 24 -2.61 14.30 -11.63
CA GLY A 24 -2.09 15.34 -12.52
C GLY A 24 -2.28 15.04 -14.00
N THR A 25 -1.60 15.83 -14.84
CA THR A 25 -1.69 15.75 -16.30
C THR A 25 -0.30 15.70 -16.91
N VAL A 26 -0.10 14.79 -17.88
CA VAL A 26 1.15 14.64 -18.63
C VAL A 26 0.98 15.33 -19.98
N TYR A 27 1.90 16.24 -20.30
CA TYR A 27 1.94 17.02 -21.53
C TYR A 27 3.17 16.65 -22.36
N ARG A 28 3.08 16.77 -23.69
CA ARG A 28 4.27 17.00 -24.51
C ARG A 28 4.58 18.49 -24.38
N ALA A 29 5.76 18.83 -23.88
CA ALA A 29 6.16 20.22 -23.69
C ALA A 29 7.54 20.49 -24.26
N ARG A 30 7.67 21.58 -25.01
CA ARG A 30 8.92 22.00 -25.63
C ARG A 30 9.92 22.42 -24.55
N HIS A 31 11.15 21.92 -24.63
CA HIS A 31 12.21 22.29 -23.70
C HIS A 31 12.52 23.81 -23.82
N PRO A 32 12.77 24.53 -22.71
CA PRO A 32 13.06 25.98 -22.73
C PRO A 32 14.31 26.43 -23.51
N VAL A 33 15.13 25.51 -24.04
CA VAL A 33 16.48 25.80 -24.57
C VAL A 33 16.87 24.83 -25.68
N LEU A 34 16.71 23.52 -25.44
CA LEU A 34 17.10 22.48 -26.40
C LEU A 34 16.02 22.31 -27.49
N PRO A 35 16.39 21.97 -28.73
CA PRO A 35 15.44 21.75 -29.83
C PRO A 35 14.78 20.36 -29.75
N ARG A 36 14.11 20.07 -28.61
CA ARG A 36 13.35 18.84 -28.35
C ARG A 36 12.10 19.14 -27.52
N SER A 37 11.20 18.17 -27.45
CA SER A 37 10.08 18.17 -26.51
C SER A 37 10.24 17.03 -25.51
N ASP A 38 9.95 17.32 -24.24
CA ASP A 38 10.02 16.40 -23.11
C ASP A 38 8.59 16.06 -22.64
N ALA A 39 8.43 14.96 -21.90
CA ALA A 39 7.17 14.59 -21.27
C ALA A 39 7.08 15.27 -19.90
N LEU A 40 6.26 16.31 -19.78
CA LEU A 40 6.10 17.11 -18.57
C LEU A 40 4.85 16.66 -17.79
N LYS A 41 5.04 16.03 -16.64
CA LYS A 41 3.97 15.65 -15.71
C LYS A 41 3.81 16.75 -14.67
N VAL A 42 2.70 17.48 -14.75
CA VAL A 42 2.34 18.53 -13.78
C VAL A 42 1.29 17.97 -12.83
N LEU A 43 1.55 18.06 -11.53
CA LEU A 43 0.72 17.47 -10.49
C LEU A 43 -0.53 18.32 -10.19
N SER A 44 -1.50 17.73 -9.50
CA SER A 44 -2.67 18.48 -9.03
C SER A 44 -2.25 19.56 -8.02
N ALA A 45 -2.97 20.68 -8.00
CA ALA A 45 -2.73 21.77 -7.03
C ALA A 45 -3.18 21.41 -5.58
N GLU A 46 -3.66 20.19 -5.38
CA GLU A 46 -4.03 19.59 -4.11
C GLU A 46 -2.84 18.78 -3.56
N LEU A 47 -2.35 17.80 -4.34
CA LEU A 47 -1.12 17.05 -4.03
C LEU A 47 0.12 17.95 -3.96
N SER A 48 0.18 19.02 -4.78
CA SER A 48 1.28 20.00 -4.71
C SER A 48 1.25 20.89 -3.47
N ARG A 49 0.21 20.81 -2.62
CA ARG A 49 0.14 21.57 -1.36
C ARG A 49 0.47 20.74 -0.14
N ASP A 50 0.17 19.44 -0.15
CA ASP A 50 0.59 18.54 0.92
C ASP A 50 2.13 18.49 1.00
N GLU A 51 2.66 18.85 2.17
CA GLU A 51 4.10 18.89 2.44
C GLU A 51 4.70 17.49 2.54
N HIS A 52 3.92 16.50 3.03
CA HIS A 52 4.35 15.10 3.07
C HIS A 52 4.42 14.52 1.65
N PHE A 53 3.41 14.76 0.81
CA PHE A 53 3.47 14.41 -0.60
C PHE A 53 4.62 15.11 -1.33
N ARG A 54 4.83 16.42 -1.12
CA ARG A 54 5.96 17.18 -1.71
C ARG A 54 7.30 16.54 -1.38
N ALA A 55 7.61 16.35 -0.09
CA ALA A 55 8.90 15.80 0.34
C ALA A 55 9.16 14.39 -0.22
N ARG A 56 8.12 13.54 -0.27
CA ARG A 56 8.21 12.19 -0.86
C ARG A 56 8.37 12.23 -2.38
N PHE A 57 7.66 13.13 -3.08
CA PHE A 57 7.79 13.35 -4.52
C PHE A 57 9.20 13.82 -4.91
N GLU A 58 9.80 14.74 -4.16
CA GLU A 58 11.18 15.19 -4.41
C GLU A 58 12.19 14.05 -4.23
N ARG A 59 12.07 13.28 -3.15
CA ARG A 59 12.95 12.13 -2.86
C ARG A 59 12.82 11.00 -3.90
N GLU A 60 11.60 10.62 -4.28
CA GLU A 60 11.37 9.59 -5.31
C GLU A 60 11.81 10.07 -6.71
N ALA A 61 11.64 11.36 -7.04
CA ALA A 61 12.15 11.94 -8.28
C ALA A 61 13.68 11.96 -8.34
N GLU A 62 14.36 12.21 -7.21
CA GLU A 62 15.82 12.15 -7.11
C GLU A 62 16.36 10.72 -7.23
N LEU A 63 15.70 9.74 -6.59
CA LEU A 63 16.04 8.32 -6.76
C LEU A 63 15.83 7.87 -8.23
N ALA A 64 14.70 8.23 -8.84
CA ALA A 64 14.42 7.93 -10.24
C ALA A 64 15.40 8.60 -11.22
N ALA A 65 15.93 9.78 -10.89
CA ALA A 65 16.97 10.45 -11.68
C ALA A 65 18.34 9.74 -11.64
N THR A 66 18.55 8.76 -10.76
CA THR A 66 19.76 7.91 -10.77
C THR A 66 19.68 6.72 -11.75
N LEU A 67 18.54 6.50 -12.39
CA LEU A 67 18.30 5.35 -13.27
C LEU A 67 18.77 5.61 -14.71
N ASP A 68 19.91 5.03 -15.09
CA ASP A 68 20.39 4.96 -16.47
C ASP A 68 20.26 3.53 -17.02
N HIS A 69 19.20 3.27 -17.81
CA HIS A 69 18.92 1.97 -18.39
C HIS A 69 18.09 2.11 -19.70
N PRO A 70 18.42 1.40 -20.79
CA PRO A 70 17.79 1.61 -22.11
C PRO A 70 16.28 1.29 -22.17
N ASN A 71 15.74 0.56 -21.19
CA ASN A 71 14.31 0.25 -21.05
C ASN A 71 13.62 1.07 -19.94
N ILE A 72 14.20 2.16 -19.43
CA ILE A 72 13.58 3.05 -18.43
C ILE A 72 13.40 4.44 -19.04
N VAL A 73 12.27 5.09 -18.78
CA VAL A 73 12.06 6.50 -19.12
C VAL A 73 12.90 7.37 -18.19
N ALA A 74 13.93 8.03 -18.72
CA ALA A 74 14.80 8.89 -17.92
C ALA A 74 14.05 10.11 -17.35
N VAL A 75 14.24 10.40 -16.06
CA VAL A 75 13.91 11.70 -15.45
C VAL A 75 14.97 12.71 -15.89
N LEU A 76 14.52 13.88 -16.37
CA LEU A 76 15.38 14.90 -16.99
C LEU A 76 15.49 16.16 -16.13
N ASN A 77 14.42 16.55 -15.43
CA ASN A 77 14.40 17.69 -14.51
C ASN A 77 13.18 17.62 -13.57
N ARG A 78 13.21 18.33 -12.45
CA ARG A 78 12.07 18.53 -11.53
C ARG A 78 11.97 19.99 -11.08
N GLY A 79 10.81 20.42 -10.61
CA GLY A 79 10.67 21.75 -9.99
C GLY A 79 9.25 22.09 -9.55
N GLU A 80 9.08 23.35 -9.15
CA GLU A 80 7.78 23.95 -8.81
C GLU A 80 7.54 25.18 -9.70
N THR A 81 6.28 25.52 -9.97
CA THR A 81 5.86 26.80 -10.56
C THR A 81 4.48 27.14 -10.03
N ASP A 82 4.30 28.35 -9.49
CA ASP A 82 3.05 28.83 -8.88
C ASP A 82 2.41 27.87 -7.86
N GLY A 83 3.23 27.17 -7.07
CA GLY A 83 2.77 26.17 -6.09
C GLY A 83 2.32 24.84 -6.70
N GLN A 84 2.62 24.57 -7.98
CA GLN A 84 2.41 23.27 -8.64
C GLN A 84 3.75 22.58 -8.90
N LEU A 85 3.86 21.34 -8.41
CA LEU A 85 5.01 20.48 -8.63
C LEU A 85 4.97 19.88 -10.05
N TRP A 86 6.13 19.78 -10.69
CA TRP A 86 6.27 19.17 -12.01
C TRP A 86 7.57 18.37 -12.13
N ILE A 87 7.52 17.36 -13.01
CA ILE A 87 8.68 16.55 -13.40
C ILE A 87 8.72 16.42 -14.93
N ALA A 88 9.88 16.68 -15.50
CA ALA A 88 10.17 16.54 -16.92
C ALA A 88 10.93 15.23 -17.15
N MET A 89 10.44 14.44 -18.11
CA MET A 89 10.91 13.09 -18.40
C MET A 89 11.16 12.93 -19.91
N GLN A 90 11.89 11.90 -20.31
CA GLN A 90 12.08 11.57 -21.72
C GLN A 90 10.72 11.39 -22.43
N TYR A 91 10.47 12.19 -23.47
CA TYR A 91 9.35 11.93 -24.36
C TYR A 91 9.65 10.70 -25.24
N VAL A 92 8.88 9.64 -25.06
CA VAL A 92 8.86 8.49 -25.98
C VAL A 92 7.77 8.75 -27.02
N ALA A 93 8.16 8.90 -28.28
CA ALA A 93 7.22 9.03 -29.39
C ALA A 93 6.64 7.64 -29.71
N GLY A 94 5.33 7.47 -29.55
CA GLY A 94 4.64 6.25 -29.94
C GLY A 94 3.36 5.95 -29.13
N SER A 95 3.25 4.71 -28.68
CA SER A 95 2.05 4.13 -28.07
C SER A 95 2.37 3.56 -26.66
N ASP A 96 1.42 2.85 -26.06
CA ASP A 96 1.64 2.02 -24.87
C ASP A 96 0.97 0.65 -25.03
N ALA A 97 1.35 -0.33 -24.23
CA ALA A 97 0.88 -1.70 -24.39
C ALA A 97 -0.63 -1.88 -24.12
N GLU A 98 -1.27 -1.01 -23.34
CA GLU A 98 -2.73 -1.03 -23.15
C GLU A 98 -3.46 -0.44 -24.36
N ARG A 99 -2.95 0.65 -24.96
CA ARG A 99 -3.44 1.19 -26.25
C ARG A 99 -3.24 0.21 -27.41
N GLU A 100 -2.11 -0.51 -27.48
CA GLU A 100 -1.90 -1.56 -28.49
C GLU A 100 -2.83 -2.76 -28.29
N LEU A 101 -3.07 -3.17 -27.05
CA LEU A 101 -4.01 -4.23 -26.70
C LEU A 101 -5.45 -3.86 -27.08
N ALA A 102 -5.91 -2.66 -26.69
CA ALA A 102 -7.24 -2.15 -27.05
C ALA A 102 -7.44 -1.98 -28.57
N ALA A 103 -6.36 -1.76 -29.32
CA ALA A 103 -6.37 -1.69 -30.78
C ALA A 103 -6.20 -3.06 -31.48
N GLY A 104 -6.17 -4.17 -30.73
CA GLY A 104 -6.04 -5.53 -31.28
C GLY A 104 -4.65 -5.86 -31.87
N ARG A 105 -3.61 -5.09 -31.52
CA ARG A 105 -2.22 -5.25 -32.01
C ARG A 105 -1.29 -5.96 -31.03
N MET A 106 -1.84 -6.67 -30.06
CA MET A 106 -1.09 -7.49 -29.10
C MET A 106 -1.18 -8.96 -29.49
N THR A 107 -0.05 -9.57 -29.86
CA THR A 107 0.06 -11.02 -30.03
C THR A 107 0.75 -11.63 -28.81
N PRO A 108 0.63 -12.95 -28.54
CA PRO A 108 1.32 -13.58 -27.42
C PRO A 108 2.85 -13.39 -27.46
N GLN A 109 3.44 -13.43 -28.65
CA GLN A 109 4.87 -13.17 -28.86
C GLN A 109 5.24 -11.72 -28.54
N ARG A 110 4.40 -10.74 -28.92
CA ARG A 110 4.61 -9.33 -28.59
C ARG A 110 4.45 -9.07 -27.09
N ALA A 111 3.45 -9.67 -26.45
CA ALA A 111 3.24 -9.59 -25.00
C ALA A 111 4.45 -10.11 -24.22
N VAL A 112 4.98 -11.29 -24.58
CA VAL A 112 6.16 -11.88 -23.92
C VAL A 112 7.44 -11.08 -24.22
N HIS A 113 7.60 -10.51 -25.42
CA HIS A 113 8.71 -9.60 -25.71
C HIS A 113 8.67 -8.33 -24.83
N ILE A 114 7.49 -7.70 -24.71
CA ILE A 114 7.28 -6.53 -23.84
C ILE A 114 7.61 -6.87 -22.38
N THR A 115 7.08 -8.00 -21.87
CA THR A 115 7.44 -8.52 -20.54
C THR A 115 8.95 -8.75 -20.38
N GLY A 116 9.64 -9.21 -21.42
CA GLY A 116 11.10 -9.40 -21.42
C GLY A 116 11.91 -8.11 -21.34
N GLU A 117 11.49 -7.05 -22.02
CA GLU A 117 12.15 -5.75 -21.92
C GLU A 117 11.85 -5.02 -20.59
N VAL A 118 10.59 -5.08 -20.13
CA VAL A 118 10.17 -4.55 -18.82
C VAL A 118 10.90 -5.26 -17.67
N ALA A 119 11.12 -6.58 -17.78
CA ALA A 119 11.86 -7.34 -16.79
C ALA A 119 13.31 -6.86 -16.60
N LYS A 120 14.00 -6.44 -17.69
CA LYS A 120 15.36 -5.88 -17.59
C LYS A 120 15.39 -4.58 -16.77
N ALA A 121 14.40 -3.71 -17.00
CA ALA A 121 14.23 -2.46 -16.27
C ALA A 121 13.95 -2.69 -14.79
N LEU A 122 13.03 -3.62 -14.47
CA LEU A 122 12.73 -4.01 -13.10
C LEU A 122 13.96 -4.60 -12.39
N ASP A 123 14.60 -5.62 -12.95
CA ASP A 123 15.78 -6.24 -12.35
C ASP A 123 16.93 -5.22 -12.17
N TYR A 124 17.04 -4.20 -13.02
CA TYR A 124 18.00 -3.10 -12.88
C TYR A 124 17.72 -2.19 -11.67
N ALA A 125 16.46 -1.86 -11.42
CA ALA A 125 16.02 -1.03 -10.30
C ALA A 125 16.02 -1.82 -8.98
N HIS A 126 15.60 -3.09 -9.01
CA HIS A 126 15.61 -4.00 -7.85
C HIS A 126 17.04 -4.23 -7.31
N ARG A 127 18.05 -4.32 -8.19
CA ARG A 127 19.48 -4.34 -7.79
C ARG A 127 19.99 -3.04 -7.14
N ARG A 128 19.17 -1.99 -7.08
CA ARG A 128 19.40 -0.71 -6.39
C ARG A 128 18.42 -0.48 -5.23
N ASN A 129 17.69 -1.52 -4.82
CA ASN A 129 16.64 -1.47 -3.80
C ASN A 129 15.48 -0.51 -4.13
N LEU A 130 15.26 -0.19 -5.41
CA LEU A 130 14.16 0.67 -5.85
C LEU A 130 13.02 -0.17 -6.44
N LEU A 131 11.81 0.05 -5.94
CA LEU A 131 10.58 -0.64 -6.36
C LEU A 131 9.75 0.27 -7.27
N HIS A 132 9.01 -0.29 -8.22
CA HIS A 132 8.19 0.49 -9.15
C HIS A 132 6.77 0.74 -8.64
N ARG A 133 6.14 -0.25 -7.98
CA ARG A 133 4.85 -0.15 -7.26
C ARG A 133 3.60 0.19 -8.10
N ASP A 134 3.73 0.29 -9.42
CA ASP A 134 2.63 0.62 -10.37
C ASP A 134 2.85 -0.05 -11.75
N ILE A 135 3.18 -1.34 -11.75
CA ILE A 135 3.44 -2.12 -12.98
C ILE A 135 2.11 -2.54 -13.63
N LYS A 136 1.84 -1.96 -14.81
CA LYS A 136 0.64 -2.20 -15.65
C LYS A 136 0.93 -1.87 -17.12
N PRO A 137 0.20 -2.44 -18.11
CA PRO A 137 0.50 -2.21 -19.54
C PRO A 137 0.45 -0.75 -20.02
N ALA A 138 -0.32 0.12 -19.36
CA ALA A 138 -0.36 1.55 -19.67
C ALA A 138 0.95 2.30 -19.36
N ASN A 139 1.82 1.72 -18.51
CA ASN A 139 3.13 2.27 -18.17
C ASN A 139 4.26 1.66 -19.04
N PHE A 140 3.94 0.77 -19.97
CA PHE A 140 4.89 0.16 -20.91
C PHE A 140 4.81 0.91 -22.25
N LEU A 141 5.66 1.93 -22.42
CA LEU A 141 5.67 2.77 -23.61
C LEU A 141 6.40 2.07 -24.76
N LEU A 142 5.87 2.22 -25.97
CA LEU A 142 6.30 1.52 -27.18
C LEU A 142 6.66 2.55 -28.26
N SER A 143 7.96 2.67 -28.54
CA SER A 143 8.50 3.60 -29.54
C SER A 143 8.05 3.26 -30.96
N THR A 144 7.60 4.26 -31.74
CA THR A 144 7.21 4.03 -33.15
C THR A 144 8.40 3.82 -34.08
N ASP A 145 9.57 4.32 -33.71
CA ASP A 145 10.67 4.53 -34.65
C ASP A 145 11.67 3.37 -34.66
N ASP A 146 11.70 2.59 -33.57
CA ASP A 146 12.63 1.49 -33.34
C ASP A 146 12.04 0.34 -32.47
N GLU A 147 10.72 0.33 -32.24
CA GLU A 147 9.98 -0.61 -31.37
C GLU A 147 10.55 -0.81 -29.95
N ARG A 148 11.43 0.06 -29.46
CA ARG A 148 11.94 -0.02 -28.09
C ARG A 148 10.83 0.14 -27.05
N ILE A 149 10.89 -0.73 -26.06
CA ILE A 149 10.01 -0.76 -24.90
C ILE A 149 10.67 -0.03 -23.72
N PHE A 150 9.96 0.97 -23.18
CA PHE A 150 10.37 1.76 -22.02
C PHE A 150 9.35 1.62 -20.88
N LEU A 151 9.86 1.48 -19.66
CA LEU A 151 9.07 1.47 -18.43
C LEU A 151 8.99 2.89 -17.85
N ALA A 152 7.77 3.41 -17.68
CA ALA A 152 7.46 4.77 -17.27
C ALA A 152 6.78 4.84 -15.88
N ASP A 153 6.79 6.02 -15.26
CA ASP A 153 6.14 6.28 -13.96
C ASP A 153 6.68 5.47 -12.75
N PHE A 154 8.00 5.21 -12.74
CA PHE A 154 8.73 4.65 -11.59
C PHE A 154 8.49 5.44 -10.30
N GLY A 155 7.83 4.87 -9.29
CA GLY A 155 7.78 5.33 -7.89
C GLY A 155 7.02 6.63 -7.60
N ILE A 156 7.18 7.67 -8.45
CA ILE A 156 6.69 9.05 -8.30
C ILE A 156 5.17 9.16 -8.06
N ALA A 157 4.40 8.16 -8.47
CA ALA A 157 2.94 8.08 -8.28
C ALA A 157 2.51 7.34 -6.99
N ARG A 158 3.42 6.57 -6.37
CA ARG A 158 3.20 5.82 -5.13
C ARG A 158 4.47 5.82 -4.28
N ALA A 159 4.60 6.90 -3.51
CA ALA A 159 5.08 6.74 -2.14
C ALA A 159 4.30 5.58 -1.50
N LEU A 160 5.00 4.70 -0.80
CA LEU A 160 4.34 3.72 0.04
C LEU A 160 3.75 4.43 1.29
N ASP A 161 3.03 3.65 2.09
CA ASP A 161 2.51 3.98 3.43
C ASP A 161 1.13 4.70 3.50
N ASP A 162 0.52 5.07 2.37
CA ASP A 162 -0.91 5.44 2.30
C ASP A 162 -1.84 4.20 2.27
N ALA A 163 -1.80 3.39 3.33
CA ALA A 163 -2.77 2.32 3.58
C ALA A 163 -4.18 2.86 3.96
N VAL A 164 -4.28 4.15 4.29
CA VAL A 164 -5.43 4.76 5.00
C VAL A 164 -6.48 5.37 4.05
N ASN A 165 -6.10 5.85 2.86
CA ASN A 165 -6.95 6.72 2.02
C ASN A 165 -7.48 6.10 0.71
N LEU A 166 -7.80 4.81 0.71
CA LEU A 166 -8.14 4.05 -0.51
C LEU A 166 -9.58 4.22 -1.04
N THR A 167 -10.41 5.08 -0.45
CA THR A 167 -11.89 4.98 -0.55
C THR A 167 -12.66 6.16 -1.17
N GLN A 168 -12.03 7.29 -1.54
CA GLN A 168 -12.78 8.51 -1.96
C GLN A 168 -12.73 8.96 -3.44
N THR A 169 -11.89 8.39 -4.32
CA THR A 169 -11.89 8.80 -5.75
C THR A 169 -11.92 7.63 -6.74
N GLY A 170 -12.76 7.75 -7.77
CA GLY A 170 -12.99 6.70 -8.78
C GLY A 170 -11.79 6.38 -9.70
N THR A 171 -10.64 7.05 -9.52
CA THR A 171 -9.40 6.73 -10.25
C THR A 171 -8.65 5.52 -9.65
N VAL A 172 -8.93 5.17 -8.38
CA VAL A 172 -8.25 4.07 -7.65
C VAL A 172 -8.51 2.69 -8.27
N MET A 173 -9.59 2.53 -9.04
CA MET A 173 -10.00 1.25 -9.65
C MET A 173 -8.92 0.60 -10.56
N ALA A 174 -8.05 1.40 -11.19
CA ALA A 174 -7.08 0.91 -12.16
C ALA A 174 -5.87 0.20 -11.54
N THR A 175 -5.44 0.57 -10.33
CA THR A 175 -4.21 0.01 -9.72
C THR A 175 -4.49 -1.26 -8.92
N ILE A 176 -5.71 -1.44 -8.37
CA ILE A 176 -6.10 -2.67 -7.65
C ILE A 176 -5.98 -3.91 -8.55
N ALA A 177 -6.30 -3.80 -9.84
CA ALA A 177 -6.31 -4.90 -10.81
C ALA A 177 -4.93 -5.49 -11.18
N TYR A 178 -3.84 -4.93 -10.62
CA TYR A 178 -2.48 -5.43 -10.80
C TYR A 178 -1.73 -5.63 -9.48
N ALA A 179 -2.21 -5.03 -8.39
CA ALA A 179 -1.52 -4.98 -7.09
C ALA A 179 -1.29 -6.37 -6.47
N ALA A 180 -0.14 -6.53 -5.82
CA ALA A 180 0.21 -7.75 -5.10
C ALA A 180 -0.59 -7.90 -3.78
N PRO A 181 -0.80 -9.13 -3.27
CA PRO A 181 -1.52 -9.41 -2.03
C PRO A 181 -1.03 -8.56 -0.85
N GLU A 182 0.28 -8.54 -0.62
CA GLU A 182 0.94 -7.77 0.43
C GLU A 182 0.66 -6.26 0.29
N THR A 183 0.72 -5.74 -0.94
CA THR A 183 0.43 -4.33 -1.27
C THR A 183 -1.05 -3.96 -1.08
N LEU A 184 -1.96 -4.94 -1.11
CA LEU A 184 -3.38 -4.76 -0.79
C LEU A 184 -3.70 -4.96 0.70
N ALA A 185 -2.86 -5.72 1.42
CA ALA A 185 -2.96 -5.95 2.86
C ALA A 185 -2.28 -4.85 3.71
N GLY A 186 -1.44 -4.01 3.09
CA GLY A 186 -0.58 -3.06 3.81
C GLY A 186 0.67 -3.70 4.41
N GLU A 187 0.99 -4.93 4.00
CA GLU A 187 2.16 -5.69 4.45
C GLU A 187 3.43 -5.23 3.69
N PRO A 188 4.64 -5.27 4.28
CA PRO A 188 5.87 -4.80 3.64
C PRO A 188 6.17 -5.49 2.30
N ALA A 189 6.14 -4.71 1.21
CA ALA A 189 6.34 -5.21 -0.15
C ALA A 189 7.81 -5.12 -0.59
N ASP A 190 8.36 -6.24 -1.09
CA ASP A 190 9.67 -6.29 -1.75
C ASP A 190 9.53 -6.34 -3.29
N HIS A 191 10.65 -6.58 -4.00
CA HIS A 191 10.70 -6.63 -5.47
C HIS A 191 9.76 -7.67 -6.09
N ARG A 192 9.32 -8.68 -5.33
CA ARG A 192 8.40 -9.73 -5.77
C ARG A 192 6.95 -9.23 -5.89
N ALA A 193 6.63 -8.05 -5.36
CA ALA A 193 5.37 -7.34 -5.63
C ALA A 193 5.31 -6.80 -7.07
N ASP A 194 6.42 -6.25 -7.58
CA ASP A 194 6.53 -5.85 -8.99
C ASP A 194 6.50 -7.09 -9.92
N VAL A 195 7.07 -8.23 -9.49
CA VAL A 195 6.99 -9.51 -10.24
C VAL A 195 5.55 -10.03 -10.33
N TYR A 196 4.78 -9.96 -9.24
CA TYR A 196 3.35 -10.29 -9.26
C TYR A 196 2.59 -9.39 -10.23
N SER A 197 2.83 -8.08 -10.15
CA SER A 197 2.19 -7.06 -10.98
C SER A 197 2.56 -7.21 -12.47
N LEU A 198 3.79 -7.66 -12.77
CA LEU A 198 4.22 -8.06 -14.12
C LEU A 198 3.51 -9.32 -14.60
N GLY A 199 3.25 -10.28 -13.71
CA GLY A 199 2.40 -11.46 -13.98
C GLY A 199 0.97 -11.07 -14.36
N CYS A 200 0.34 -10.18 -13.57
CA CYS A 200 -0.96 -9.60 -13.88
C CYS A 200 -0.96 -8.87 -15.24
N SER A 201 0.11 -8.14 -15.54
CA SER A 201 0.29 -7.43 -16.81
C SER A 201 0.46 -8.37 -18.00
N LEU A 202 1.20 -9.48 -17.84
CA LEU A 202 1.33 -10.51 -18.87
C LEU A 202 -0.02 -11.19 -19.13
N TYR A 203 -0.76 -11.57 -18.09
CA TYR A 203 -2.13 -12.11 -18.24
C TYR A 203 -3.05 -11.12 -18.98
N ARG A 204 -2.98 -9.82 -18.66
CA ARG A 204 -3.72 -8.76 -19.36
C ARG A 204 -3.39 -8.72 -20.85
N MET A 205 -2.10 -8.67 -21.21
CA MET A 205 -1.64 -8.60 -22.61
C MET A 205 -1.92 -9.90 -23.40
N LEU A 206 -1.95 -11.06 -22.73
CA LEU A 206 -2.27 -12.35 -23.36
C LEU A 206 -3.77 -12.56 -23.60
N THR A 207 -4.64 -12.09 -22.70
CA THR A 207 -6.08 -12.44 -22.72
C THR A 207 -7.02 -11.29 -23.11
N GLY A 208 -6.57 -10.03 -23.09
CA GLY A 208 -7.46 -8.87 -23.20
C GLY A 208 -8.33 -8.62 -21.96
N THR A 209 -8.15 -9.39 -20.88
CA THR A 209 -8.88 -9.28 -19.60
C THR A 209 -7.89 -9.03 -18.46
N SER A 210 -8.21 -8.15 -17.51
CA SER A 210 -7.40 -8.04 -16.29
C SER A 210 -7.67 -9.26 -15.39
N PRO A 211 -6.71 -9.71 -14.55
CA PRO A 211 -6.98 -10.77 -13.60
C PRO A 211 -8.20 -10.43 -12.72
N PHE A 212 -9.00 -11.44 -12.39
CA PHE A 212 -10.15 -11.32 -11.50
C PHE A 212 -11.23 -10.29 -11.91
N SER A 213 -11.22 -9.78 -13.15
CA SER A 213 -12.20 -8.77 -13.60
C SER A 213 -13.66 -9.25 -13.63
N SER A 214 -13.89 -10.56 -13.48
CA SER A 214 -15.20 -11.18 -13.34
C SER A 214 -15.73 -11.23 -11.89
N SER A 215 -14.90 -10.93 -10.88
CA SER A 215 -15.28 -11.01 -9.46
C SER A 215 -16.25 -9.91 -9.01
N GLY A 216 -16.45 -8.84 -9.80
CA GLY A 216 -17.39 -7.76 -9.52
C GLY A 216 -16.72 -6.42 -9.22
N GLY A 217 -17.15 -5.74 -8.15
CA GLY A 217 -16.64 -4.43 -7.76
C GLY A 217 -15.21 -4.47 -7.17
N MET A 218 -14.61 -3.28 -6.98
CA MET A 218 -13.22 -3.11 -6.51
C MET A 218 -12.85 -3.98 -5.29
N ALA A 219 -13.71 -4.04 -4.27
CA ALA A 219 -13.48 -4.86 -3.08
C ALA A 219 -13.42 -6.38 -3.38
N ALA A 220 -14.21 -6.86 -4.34
CA ALA A 220 -14.18 -8.26 -4.77
C ALA A 220 -12.97 -8.59 -5.65
N VAL A 221 -12.48 -7.63 -6.45
CA VAL A 221 -11.22 -7.75 -7.19
C VAL A 221 -10.04 -7.78 -6.22
N ALA A 222 -10.00 -6.89 -5.22
CA ALA A 222 -8.98 -6.91 -4.17
C ALA A 222 -9.01 -8.22 -3.35
N ALA A 223 -10.19 -8.66 -2.91
CA ALA A 223 -10.37 -9.94 -2.22
C ALA A 223 -9.93 -11.14 -3.08
N ALA A 224 -10.09 -11.09 -4.41
CA ALA A 224 -9.61 -12.13 -5.31
C ALA A 224 -8.09 -12.10 -5.51
N HIS A 225 -7.47 -10.91 -5.58
CA HIS A 225 -6.02 -10.76 -5.53
C HIS A 225 -5.42 -11.31 -4.24
N LEU A 226 -6.10 -11.18 -3.10
CA LEU A 226 -5.72 -11.81 -1.83
C LEU A 226 -5.97 -13.34 -1.84
N MET A 227 -7.20 -13.79 -2.12
CA MET A 227 -7.69 -15.13 -1.74
C MET A 227 -7.93 -16.10 -2.91
N SER A 228 -8.27 -15.63 -4.11
CA SER A 228 -8.67 -16.51 -5.22
C SER A 228 -7.46 -17.09 -5.97
N PRO A 229 -7.48 -18.36 -6.41
CA PRO A 229 -6.38 -18.92 -7.19
C PRO A 229 -6.15 -18.14 -8.49
N PRO A 230 -4.90 -17.96 -8.96
CA PRO A 230 -4.62 -17.23 -10.20
C PRO A 230 -5.41 -17.73 -11.41
N PRO A 231 -5.92 -16.83 -12.27
CA PRO A 231 -6.67 -17.22 -13.46
C PRO A 231 -5.75 -17.86 -14.50
N ARG A 232 -6.27 -18.86 -15.21
CA ARG A 232 -5.56 -19.59 -16.27
C ARG A 232 -5.75 -18.91 -17.62
N PRO A 233 -4.71 -18.38 -18.28
CA PRO A 233 -4.86 -17.74 -19.58
C PRO A 233 -5.44 -18.67 -20.67
N THR A 234 -5.28 -20.00 -20.60
CA THR A 234 -5.92 -20.91 -21.57
C THR A 234 -7.45 -20.92 -21.49
N ASP A 235 -8.02 -20.57 -20.32
CA ASP A 235 -9.48 -20.58 -20.12
C ASP A 235 -10.15 -19.40 -20.85
N VAL A 236 -9.38 -18.39 -21.27
CA VAL A 236 -9.82 -17.28 -22.13
C VAL A 236 -9.30 -17.44 -23.56
N VAL A 237 -8.05 -17.89 -23.74
CA VAL A 237 -7.38 -18.01 -25.04
C VAL A 237 -6.84 -19.43 -25.22
N ALA A 238 -7.73 -20.34 -25.64
CA ALA A 238 -7.50 -21.79 -25.69
C ALA A 238 -6.37 -22.26 -26.63
N ASN A 239 -5.80 -21.37 -27.45
CA ASN A 239 -4.64 -21.66 -28.31
C ASN A 239 -3.29 -21.19 -27.70
N LEU A 240 -3.27 -20.80 -26.42
CA LEU A 240 -2.03 -20.61 -25.67
C LEU A 240 -1.46 -21.95 -25.17
N PRO A 241 -0.14 -22.04 -24.93
CA PRO A 241 0.48 -23.26 -24.42
C PRO A 241 0.06 -23.50 -22.96
N ALA A 242 -0.23 -24.75 -22.59
CA ALA A 242 -0.64 -25.09 -21.22
C ALA A 242 0.44 -24.74 -20.16
N THR A 243 1.72 -24.71 -20.54
CA THR A 243 2.81 -24.27 -19.65
C THR A 243 2.71 -22.79 -19.29
N MET A 244 2.03 -21.95 -20.09
CA MET A 244 1.75 -20.54 -19.77
C MET A 244 0.84 -20.39 -18.54
N ASP A 245 -0.08 -21.33 -18.28
CA ASP A 245 -0.87 -21.33 -17.04
C ASP A 245 0.03 -21.48 -15.81
N THR A 246 1.06 -22.34 -15.89
CA THR A 246 2.01 -22.53 -14.79
C THR A 246 2.90 -21.30 -14.59
N VAL A 247 3.25 -20.59 -15.66
CA VAL A 247 3.95 -19.30 -15.59
C VAL A 247 3.10 -18.25 -14.86
N ILE A 248 1.84 -18.05 -15.25
CA ILE A 248 0.94 -17.09 -14.59
C ILE A 248 0.65 -17.50 -13.15
N ALA A 249 0.34 -18.78 -12.89
CA ALA A 249 0.05 -19.28 -11.55
C ALA A 249 1.25 -19.12 -10.59
N ARG A 250 2.48 -19.27 -11.09
CA ARG A 250 3.68 -19.00 -10.29
C ARG A 250 3.95 -17.50 -10.12
N ALA A 251 3.82 -16.69 -11.17
CA ALA A 251 4.00 -15.24 -11.08
C ALA A 251 3.04 -14.62 -10.05
N MET A 252 1.79 -15.07 -10.06
CA MET A 252 0.70 -14.59 -9.21
C MET A 252 0.47 -15.44 -7.94
N ALA A 253 1.45 -16.25 -7.53
CA ALA A 253 1.36 -16.99 -6.28
C ALA A 253 1.17 -16.02 -5.09
N LYS A 254 0.32 -16.38 -4.12
CA LYS A 254 -0.04 -15.49 -3.00
C LYS A 254 1.18 -15.15 -2.16
N GLU A 255 1.84 -16.18 -1.63
CA GLU A 255 3.11 -16.02 -0.91
C GLU A 255 4.25 -15.54 -1.83
N PRO A 256 4.94 -14.42 -1.54
CA PRO A 256 6.07 -13.94 -2.35
C PRO A 256 7.18 -14.99 -2.55
N ILE A 257 7.41 -15.86 -1.56
CA ILE A 257 8.43 -16.92 -1.64
C ILE A 257 8.13 -18.00 -2.69
N HIS A 258 6.87 -18.17 -3.09
CA HIS A 258 6.49 -19.12 -4.14
C HIS A 258 6.59 -18.54 -5.57
N ARG A 259 6.75 -17.22 -5.69
CA ARG A 259 6.87 -16.53 -6.98
C ARG A 259 8.21 -16.80 -7.68
N TYR A 260 8.37 -16.23 -8.87
CA TYR A 260 9.70 -15.99 -9.43
C TYR A 260 10.45 -14.97 -8.56
N GLN A 261 11.75 -15.17 -8.33
CA GLN A 261 12.52 -14.34 -7.40
C GLN A 261 13.22 -13.15 -8.11
N SER A 262 12.99 -12.99 -9.41
CA SER A 262 13.33 -11.81 -10.23
C SER A 262 12.27 -11.64 -11.34
N ALA A 263 12.23 -10.47 -11.99
CA ALA A 263 11.38 -10.27 -13.16
C ALA A 263 11.96 -11.00 -14.39
N GLY A 264 13.29 -11.08 -14.50
CA GLY A 264 13.98 -11.84 -15.54
C GLY A 264 13.70 -13.35 -15.49
N ASP A 265 13.47 -13.93 -14.31
CA ASP A 265 13.05 -15.33 -14.16
C ASP A 265 11.67 -15.59 -14.77
N LEU A 266 10.71 -14.69 -14.48
CA LEU A 266 9.36 -14.72 -15.06
C LEU A 266 9.42 -14.57 -16.59
N ALA A 267 10.15 -13.57 -17.10
CA ALA A 267 10.29 -13.36 -18.54
C ALA A 267 10.89 -14.57 -19.28
N ARG A 268 11.93 -15.21 -18.72
CA ARG A 268 12.54 -16.41 -19.31
C ARG A 268 11.57 -17.61 -19.31
N ALA A 269 10.76 -17.77 -18.27
CA ALA A 269 9.75 -18.82 -18.21
C ALA A 269 8.61 -18.58 -19.23
N ALA A 270 8.15 -17.33 -19.37
CA ALA A 270 7.15 -16.95 -20.36
C ALA A 270 7.62 -17.16 -21.81
N ALA A 271 8.90 -16.87 -22.10
CA ALA A 271 9.53 -17.16 -23.40
C ALA A 271 9.59 -18.67 -23.67
N ALA A 272 10.10 -19.45 -22.72
CA ALA A 272 10.19 -20.91 -22.86
C ALA A 272 8.83 -21.57 -23.14
N ALA A 273 7.77 -21.14 -22.44
CA ALA A 273 6.42 -21.66 -22.65
C ALA A 273 5.89 -21.44 -24.09
N LEU A 274 6.23 -20.31 -24.73
CA LEU A 274 5.89 -20.09 -26.15
C LEU A 274 6.79 -20.92 -27.10
N ASP A 275 8.08 -21.06 -26.80
CA ASP A 275 9.03 -21.80 -27.64
C ASP A 275 8.77 -23.32 -27.65
N GLU A 276 8.31 -23.90 -26.54
CA GLU A 276 7.93 -25.33 -26.44
C GLU A 276 6.88 -25.74 -27.48
N THR A 277 5.95 -24.84 -27.83
CA THR A 277 4.97 -25.07 -28.91
C THR A 277 5.66 -25.23 -30.28
N THR A 278 6.78 -24.53 -30.50
CA THR A 278 7.59 -24.67 -31.72
C THR A 278 8.39 -25.98 -31.72
N ALA A 279 8.67 -26.55 -30.54
CA ALA A 279 9.31 -27.86 -30.41
C ALA A 279 8.32 -29.01 -30.67
N GLU A 280 7.14 -29.03 -30.05
CA GLU A 280 6.15 -30.09 -30.27
C GLU A 280 5.67 -30.15 -31.73
N VAL A 281 5.44 -29.01 -32.37
CA VAL A 281 5.10 -28.96 -33.82
C VAL A 281 6.22 -29.54 -34.69
N ARG A 282 7.50 -29.39 -34.30
CA ARG A 282 8.65 -30.03 -34.97
C ARG A 282 8.78 -31.53 -34.67
N ILE A 283 8.09 -32.07 -33.67
CA ILE A 283 8.06 -33.50 -33.33
C ILE A 283 6.81 -34.18 -33.95
N THR A 284 6.19 -33.57 -34.96
CA THR A 284 5.40 -34.32 -35.94
C THR A 284 6.35 -35.14 -36.83
N PRO A 285 6.36 -36.49 -36.78
CA PRO A 285 7.24 -37.27 -37.64
C PRO A 285 6.73 -37.16 -39.08
N ALA A 286 7.63 -36.81 -40.01
CA ALA A 286 7.32 -36.96 -41.43
C ALA A 286 6.91 -38.43 -41.69
N PRO A 287 5.84 -38.70 -42.46
CA PRO A 287 5.29 -40.05 -42.59
C PRO A 287 6.34 -40.99 -43.20
N SER A 288 6.84 -41.90 -42.37
CA SER A 288 7.93 -42.81 -42.75
C SER A 288 7.50 -43.69 -43.94
N PRO A 289 8.36 -43.91 -44.95
CA PRO A 289 7.98 -44.68 -46.14
C PRO A 289 7.45 -46.06 -45.78
N ALA A 290 6.21 -46.35 -46.19
CA ALA A 290 5.50 -47.57 -45.81
C ALA A 290 6.30 -48.83 -46.18
N GLN A 291 6.77 -49.55 -45.16
CA GLN A 291 7.47 -50.82 -45.34
C GLN A 291 6.52 -51.84 -45.98
N ARG A 292 6.84 -52.28 -47.20
CA ARG A 292 6.12 -53.38 -47.85
C ARG A 292 6.34 -54.67 -47.03
N PRO A 293 5.28 -55.47 -46.77
CA PRO A 293 5.46 -56.79 -46.16
C PRO A 293 6.24 -57.73 -47.10
N PRO A 294 6.93 -58.75 -46.58
CA PRO A 294 7.64 -59.74 -47.39
C PRO A 294 6.69 -60.57 -48.26
N TRP A 295 7.18 -61.09 -49.38
CA TRP A 295 6.41 -61.93 -50.29
C TRP A 295 6.19 -63.34 -49.71
N GLY A 296 4.93 -63.78 -49.68
CA GLY A 296 4.52 -65.19 -49.59
C GLY A 296 4.15 -65.72 -50.99
N PRO A 297 4.11 -67.06 -51.18
CA PRO A 297 4.11 -67.66 -52.51
C PRO A 297 2.82 -67.48 -53.31
N GLU A 298 3.02 -67.39 -54.62
CA GLU A 298 2.00 -67.18 -55.65
C GLU A 298 1.12 -68.43 -55.88
N ASN A 299 -0.20 -68.24 -55.99
CA ASN A 299 -1.13 -69.16 -56.62
C ASN A 299 -2.21 -68.35 -57.35
N SER A 300 -2.52 -68.75 -58.59
CA SER A 300 -3.24 -67.95 -59.57
C SER A 300 -4.78 -67.96 -59.37
N PRO A 301 -5.53 -66.97 -59.94
CA PRO A 301 -6.97 -66.82 -59.72
C PRO A 301 -7.80 -67.77 -60.60
N PRO A 302 -9.14 -67.63 -60.63
CA PRO A 302 -9.73 -67.10 -61.87
C PRO A 302 -11.04 -66.28 -61.74
N HIS A 303 -11.35 -65.53 -62.81
CA HIS A 303 -12.66 -65.09 -63.37
C HIS A 303 -13.70 -64.31 -62.50
N TRP A 304 -14.59 -63.43 -63.03
CA TRP A 304 -15.03 -63.13 -64.42
C TRP A 304 -15.58 -61.68 -64.60
N SER A 305 -15.58 -61.17 -65.85
CA SER A 305 -16.42 -60.08 -66.46
C SER A 305 -16.49 -58.61 -65.93
N GLY A 306 -16.46 -57.66 -66.89
CA GLY A 306 -16.99 -56.27 -66.79
C GLY A 306 -18.49 -56.17 -67.17
N PRO A 307 -19.03 -55.09 -67.80
CA PRO A 307 -18.41 -54.07 -68.69
C PRO A 307 -18.67 -52.57 -68.32
N HIS A 308 -17.72 -51.64 -68.52
CA HIS A 308 -17.55 -50.65 -69.63
C HIS A 308 -18.51 -49.40 -69.70
N THR A 309 -17.90 -48.20 -69.72
CA THR A 309 -18.20 -46.94 -70.51
C THR A 309 -19.65 -46.41 -70.71
N GLY A 310 -19.95 -45.10 -70.73
CA GLY A 310 -19.17 -43.85 -70.63
C GLY A 310 -19.94 -42.60 -71.18
N THR A 311 -19.28 -41.45 -71.36
CA THR A 311 -19.73 -40.19 -72.06
C THR A 311 -20.75 -39.24 -71.36
N GLY A 312 -20.71 -37.93 -71.70
CA GLY A 312 -21.62 -36.82 -71.25
C GLY A 312 -22.52 -36.28 -72.39
N PRO A 313 -22.99 -34.99 -72.48
CA PRO A 313 -22.63 -33.75 -71.72
C PRO A 313 -23.85 -32.81 -71.34
N TYR A 314 -23.63 -31.48 -71.22
CA TYR A 314 -24.55 -30.30 -71.04
C TYR A 314 -25.70 -30.16 -72.12
N PRO A 315 -26.72 -29.22 -72.09
CA PRO A 315 -26.82 -27.91 -71.41
C PRO A 315 -28.18 -27.54 -70.65
N PRO A 316 -29.06 -26.52 -70.97
CA PRO A 316 -29.58 -25.54 -69.97
C PRO A 316 -31.14 -25.40 -69.84
N GLY A 317 -31.67 -24.41 -69.10
CA GLY A 317 -33.13 -24.25 -68.78
C GLY A 317 -33.82 -22.88 -69.11
N PRO A 318 -35.14 -22.75 -68.84
CA PRO A 318 -35.87 -21.49 -68.48
C PRO A 318 -37.00 -21.72 -67.41
N GLY A 319 -37.85 -20.79 -66.92
CA GLY A 319 -37.94 -19.30 -66.99
C GLY A 319 -39.40 -18.74 -66.90
N TRP A 320 -39.59 -17.50 -66.39
CA TRP A 320 -40.81 -16.61 -66.46
C TRP A 320 -42.03 -16.97 -65.55
N SER A 321 -42.94 -16.07 -65.08
CA SER A 321 -43.27 -14.62 -65.29
C SER A 321 -43.54 -13.92 -63.89
N THR A 322 -44.21 -12.76 -63.61
CA THR A 322 -45.08 -11.77 -64.32
C THR A 322 -45.07 -10.37 -63.58
N GLY A 323 -46.09 -9.49 -63.70
CA GLY A 323 -46.26 -8.17 -63.03
C GLY A 323 -47.71 -7.89 -62.55
N PRO A 324 -48.22 -6.64 -62.33
CA PRO A 324 -47.84 -5.38 -63.02
C PRO A 324 -47.73 -4.06 -62.14
N THR A 325 -47.53 -2.91 -62.81
CA THR A 325 -47.40 -1.49 -62.34
C THR A 325 -48.41 -0.58 -63.11
N PRO A 326 -48.44 0.80 -63.10
CA PRO A 326 -47.54 1.89 -62.62
C PRO A 326 -48.32 2.99 -61.78
N ALA A 327 -48.08 4.34 -61.71
CA ALA A 327 -47.23 5.31 -62.44
C ALA A 327 -47.03 6.71 -61.75
N THR A 328 -46.01 7.46 -62.20
CA THR A 328 -45.85 8.96 -62.31
C THR A 328 -46.11 9.95 -61.15
N GLY A 329 -45.16 10.89 -60.92
CA GLY A 329 -45.45 12.23 -60.34
C GLY A 329 -44.26 13.05 -59.74
N TRP A 330 -43.92 14.20 -60.35
CA TRP A 330 -43.05 15.33 -59.89
C TRP A 330 -43.48 16.59 -60.72
N PRO A 331 -43.12 17.88 -60.44
CA PRO A 331 -42.17 18.46 -59.46
C PRO A 331 -42.70 19.74 -58.71
N THR A 332 -41.79 20.60 -58.20
CA THR A 332 -41.90 22.05 -57.82
C THR A 332 -42.18 22.45 -56.36
N GLY A 333 -41.54 23.57 -55.92
CA GLY A 333 -41.84 24.37 -54.72
C GLY A 333 -42.63 25.64 -55.08
N PRO A 334 -42.60 26.78 -54.32
CA PRO A 334 -41.53 27.23 -53.40
C PRO A 334 -42.00 27.94 -52.09
N GLY A 335 -41.03 28.45 -51.31
CA GLY A 335 -41.17 29.77 -50.63
C GLY A 335 -41.58 29.79 -49.14
N PRO A 336 -41.25 30.87 -48.39
CA PRO A 336 -41.47 30.97 -46.93
C PRO A 336 -42.54 31.99 -46.51
N ALA A 337 -43.02 31.88 -45.27
CA ALA A 337 -43.75 32.96 -44.58
C ALA A 337 -43.50 32.96 -43.05
N ALA A 338 -43.47 34.15 -42.48
CA ALA A 338 -43.48 34.48 -41.04
C ALA A 338 -44.21 35.84 -40.91
N PRO A 339 -44.29 36.49 -39.73
CA PRO A 339 -44.27 36.02 -38.35
C PRO A 339 -45.61 36.34 -37.65
N MET A 340 -45.68 36.28 -36.31
CA MET A 340 -46.61 37.14 -35.57
C MET A 340 -45.98 37.63 -34.25
N HIS A 341 -45.99 38.94 -34.04
CA HIS A 341 -45.50 39.57 -32.82
C HIS A 341 -46.60 39.68 -31.75
N LEU A 342 -46.21 39.65 -30.48
CA LEU A 342 -46.83 40.49 -29.45
C LEU A 342 -45.73 41.16 -28.62
N SER A 343 -45.98 42.40 -28.18
CA SER A 343 -44.92 43.37 -27.85
C SER A 343 -45.13 44.09 -26.52
N SER A 344 -44.06 44.22 -25.74
CA SER A 344 -43.87 45.23 -24.68
C SER A 344 -42.38 45.24 -24.29
N THR A 345 -41.49 46.15 -24.71
CA THR A 345 -41.44 47.63 -24.68
C THR A 345 -41.37 48.28 -23.28
N ARG A 346 -40.17 48.32 -22.67
CA ARG A 346 -39.53 49.59 -22.20
C ARG A 346 -38.15 49.44 -21.51
N LYS A 347 -37.17 50.18 -22.04
CA LYS A 347 -36.14 50.97 -21.33
C LYS A 347 -36.39 52.45 -21.77
N PRO A 348 -36.10 53.54 -21.00
CA PRO A 348 -34.71 53.89 -20.62
C PRO A 348 -34.44 54.80 -19.37
N ARG A 349 -33.19 54.71 -18.87
CA ARG A 349 -32.24 55.75 -18.36
C ARG A 349 -32.64 56.90 -17.38
N SER A 350 -31.65 57.22 -16.51
CA SER A 350 -31.41 58.48 -15.75
C SER A 350 -32.16 58.64 -14.41
N ARG A 351 -31.68 59.36 -13.37
CA ARG A 351 -30.49 60.23 -13.11
C ARG A 351 -29.80 59.80 -11.77
N ARG A 352 -28.47 59.94 -11.56
CA ARG A 352 -27.76 61.04 -10.81
C ARG A 352 -28.58 61.63 -9.63
N THR A 353 -28.12 61.76 -8.37
CA THR A 353 -26.79 61.67 -7.68
C THR A 353 -26.95 60.88 -6.34
N ALA A 354 -25.95 60.56 -5.49
CA ALA A 354 -24.66 61.21 -5.21
C ALA A 354 -23.55 60.27 -4.65
N LEU A 355 -22.32 60.80 -4.65
CA LEU A 355 -21.14 60.25 -3.96
C LEU A 355 -21.04 60.87 -2.56
N ALA A 356 -21.00 60.07 -1.49
CA ALA A 356 -20.37 60.35 -0.18
C ALA A 356 -20.71 59.26 0.88
N ALA A 357 -20.05 58.09 0.84
CA ALA A 357 -20.16 57.09 1.91
C ALA A 357 -18.96 56.12 1.97
N ALA A 358 -18.63 55.45 0.85
CA ALA A 358 -17.67 54.34 0.85
C ALA A 358 -16.18 54.75 0.93
N GLY A 359 -15.84 56.03 0.69
CA GLY A 359 -14.45 56.48 0.54
C GLY A 359 -13.66 56.68 1.85
N VAL A 360 -14.33 56.72 3.01
CA VAL A 360 -13.68 56.96 4.32
C VAL A 360 -13.53 55.67 5.12
N ALA A 361 -14.44 54.71 4.97
CA ALA A 361 -14.38 53.43 5.68
C ALA A 361 -13.08 52.66 5.39
N ALA A 362 -12.65 52.60 4.13
CA ALA A 362 -11.43 51.88 3.75
C ALA A 362 -10.15 52.47 4.38
N ALA A 363 -10.04 53.80 4.48
CA ALA A 363 -8.86 54.46 5.03
C ALA A 363 -8.76 54.32 6.57
N VAL A 364 -9.90 54.28 7.26
CA VAL A 364 -9.95 54.03 8.71
C VAL A 364 -9.74 52.55 9.02
N VAL A 365 -10.24 51.62 8.19
CA VAL A 365 -9.98 50.18 8.37
C VAL A 365 -8.51 49.81 8.12
N VAL A 366 -7.82 50.44 7.16
CA VAL A 366 -6.38 50.17 6.95
C VAL A 366 -5.52 50.85 8.04
N SER A 367 -5.80 52.11 8.40
CA SER A 367 -5.08 52.79 9.49
C SER A 367 -5.31 52.13 10.85
N GLY A 368 -6.56 51.75 11.13
CA GLY A 368 -6.96 51.01 12.32
C GLY A 368 -6.37 49.60 12.32
N GLY A 369 -6.44 48.89 11.19
CA GLY A 369 -5.95 47.52 11.05
C GLY A 369 -4.45 47.38 11.24
N VAL A 370 -3.63 48.31 10.71
CA VAL A 370 -2.17 48.31 10.99
C VAL A 370 -1.89 48.70 12.45
N GLY A 371 -2.69 49.61 13.02
CA GLY A 371 -2.61 49.97 14.44
C GLY A 371 -2.96 48.82 15.38
N THR A 372 -4.01 48.05 15.10
CA THR A 372 -4.42 46.90 15.92
C THR A 372 -3.58 45.67 15.63
N TRP A 373 -3.15 45.41 14.40
CA TRP A 373 -2.27 44.25 14.10
C TRP A 373 -0.87 44.39 14.75
N MET A 374 -0.42 45.62 15.05
CA MET A 374 0.74 45.85 15.92
C MET A 374 0.45 45.83 17.43
N PHE A 375 -0.82 45.72 17.85
CA PHE A 375 -1.24 45.67 19.26
C PHE A 375 -2.05 44.43 19.66
N THR A 376 -2.39 43.55 18.71
CA THR A 376 -2.89 42.20 18.93
C THR A 376 -1.84 41.21 18.41
N ARG A 377 -0.66 41.25 19.03
CA ARG A 377 -0.11 39.97 19.48
C ARG A 377 -1.13 39.47 20.49
N GLU A 378 -1.89 38.45 20.13
CA GLU A 378 -2.50 37.61 21.14
C GLU A 378 -1.31 36.96 21.87
N ASP A 379 -1.11 37.32 23.14
CA ASP A 379 -0.05 36.74 23.94
C ASP A 379 -0.26 35.22 23.94
N THR A 380 0.70 34.47 23.39
CA THR A 380 0.75 33.02 23.59
C THR A 380 0.63 32.78 25.09
N PRO A 381 -0.42 32.08 25.57
CA PRO A 381 -0.76 32.08 26.99
C PRO A 381 0.45 31.64 27.78
N ALA A 382 0.94 32.53 28.67
CA ALA A 382 2.19 32.32 29.37
C ALA A 382 2.08 31.00 30.17
N TYR A 383 3.02 30.08 29.89
CA TYR A 383 2.98 28.71 30.40
C TYR A 383 2.65 28.68 31.89
N ALA A 384 1.56 27.99 32.23
CA ALA A 384 1.09 27.88 33.60
C ALA A 384 2.06 26.98 34.39
N ALA A 385 2.94 27.59 35.16
CA ALA A 385 3.92 26.88 35.97
C ALA A 385 3.22 25.83 36.85
N GLN A 386 3.55 24.56 36.65
CA GLN A 386 2.84 23.44 37.23
C GLN A 386 3.69 22.63 38.21
N THR A 387 3.10 22.32 39.35
CA THR A 387 3.66 21.44 40.37
C THR A 387 3.07 20.03 40.21
N LEU A 388 3.96 19.05 40.10
CA LEU A 388 3.67 17.66 39.78
C LEU A 388 4.25 16.79 40.89
N VAL A 389 3.36 16.23 41.71
CA VAL A 389 3.72 15.23 42.72
C VAL A 389 3.78 13.87 42.04
N HIS A 390 4.87 13.14 42.23
CA HIS A 390 5.17 11.84 41.63
C HIS A 390 5.67 10.86 42.72
N ALA A 391 5.78 9.57 42.40
CA ALA A 391 6.07 8.52 43.38
C ALA A 391 7.35 8.74 44.23
N HIS A 392 8.32 9.52 43.75
CA HIS A 392 9.59 9.79 44.45
C HIS A 392 9.78 11.25 44.90
N GLY A 393 8.80 12.14 44.69
CA GLY A 393 8.95 13.54 45.06
C GLY A 393 7.91 14.50 44.48
N GLU A 394 8.33 15.75 44.35
CA GLU A 394 7.55 16.85 43.77
C GLU A 394 8.47 17.66 42.86
N ALA A 395 8.06 17.84 41.61
CA ALA A 395 8.76 18.64 40.61
C ALA A 395 7.90 19.84 40.23
N THR A 396 8.51 21.01 39.98
CA THR A 396 7.78 22.19 39.47
C THR A 396 8.39 22.63 38.15
N LEU A 397 7.61 22.52 37.07
CA LEU A 397 7.97 23.01 35.74
C LEU A 397 7.51 24.47 35.63
N THR A 398 8.44 25.38 35.38
CA THR A 398 8.19 26.83 35.27
C THR A 398 8.18 27.35 33.83
N ALA A 399 8.52 26.49 32.88
CA ALA A 399 8.47 26.70 31.43
C ALA A 399 8.19 25.35 30.75
N PRO A 400 7.74 25.34 29.47
CA PRO A 400 7.62 24.08 28.72
C PRO A 400 9.01 23.43 28.57
N PRO A 401 9.12 22.10 28.73
CA PRO A 401 10.37 21.37 28.48
C PRO A 401 10.72 21.42 26.99
N THR A 402 12.03 21.49 26.69
CA THR A 402 12.56 21.61 25.32
C THR A 402 13.53 20.50 24.94
N SER A 403 14.01 19.72 25.91
CA SER A 403 14.91 18.58 25.73
C SER A 403 14.44 17.45 26.65
N ILE A 404 13.54 16.62 26.14
CA ILE A 404 12.88 15.56 26.91
C ILE A 404 13.60 14.23 26.67
N VAL A 405 13.88 13.49 27.73
CA VAL A 405 14.27 12.08 27.64
C VAL A 405 13.15 11.19 28.18
N ALA A 406 12.68 10.25 27.36
CA ALA A 406 11.77 9.19 27.77
C ALA A 406 12.58 7.96 28.18
N ALA A 407 12.53 7.58 29.45
CA ALA A 407 13.42 6.57 30.04
C ALA A 407 12.71 5.30 30.54
N GLY A 408 11.43 5.38 30.89
CA GLY A 408 10.63 4.24 31.34
C GLY A 408 9.93 3.49 30.20
N PRO A 409 9.50 2.23 30.42
CA PRO A 409 8.73 1.47 29.43
C PRO A 409 7.43 2.19 29.04
N GLY A 410 7.18 2.34 27.74
CA GLY A 410 6.00 3.03 27.21
C GLY A 410 6.06 4.57 27.24
N ASP A 411 7.08 5.17 27.87
CA ASP A 411 7.23 6.64 27.87
C ASP A 411 7.60 7.16 26.48
N GLY A 412 8.29 6.37 25.65
CA GLY A 412 8.57 6.68 24.24
C GLY A 412 7.27 6.86 23.44
N ASP A 413 6.48 5.79 23.34
CA ASP A 413 5.12 5.76 22.78
C ASP A 413 4.25 6.91 23.29
N ALA A 414 4.22 7.15 24.60
CA ALA A 414 3.40 8.22 25.18
C ALA A 414 3.84 9.64 24.76
N VAL A 415 5.15 9.93 24.76
CA VAL A 415 5.69 11.23 24.33
C VAL A 415 5.49 11.44 22.82
N LEU A 416 5.79 10.42 22.02
CA LEU A 416 5.65 10.46 20.55
C LEU A 416 4.18 10.58 20.12
N SER A 417 3.26 9.83 20.74
CA SER A 417 1.81 9.88 20.45
C SER A 417 1.21 11.25 20.75
N LEU A 418 1.76 11.98 21.73
CA LEU A 418 1.38 13.36 22.02
C LEU A 418 1.97 14.38 21.02
N GLY A 419 2.65 13.93 19.97
CA GLY A 419 3.23 14.78 18.93
C GLY A 419 4.46 15.55 19.41
N VAL A 420 5.18 15.02 20.41
CA VAL A 420 6.40 15.61 20.96
C VAL A 420 7.59 14.75 20.55
N GLN A 421 8.64 15.37 20.01
CA GLN A 421 9.87 14.69 19.62
C GLN A 421 10.86 14.75 20.80
N PRO A 422 11.18 13.63 21.48
CA PRO A 422 12.14 13.63 22.57
C PRO A 422 13.58 13.75 22.05
N ALA A 423 14.47 14.32 22.87
CA ALA A 423 15.90 14.35 22.63
C ALA A 423 16.53 12.94 22.69
N ALA A 424 15.98 12.06 23.55
CA ALA A 424 16.31 10.64 23.53
C ALA A 424 15.16 9.74 24.04
N ILE A 425 15.17 8.48 23.61
CA ILE A 425 14.32 7.40 24.14
C ILE A 425 15.21 6.23 24.57
N VAL A 426 14.97 5.68 25.75
CA VAL A 426 15.55 4.39 26.18
C VAL A 426 14.75 3.27 25.54
N ALA A 427 15.38 2.54 24.61
CA ALA A 427 14.76 1.42 23.92
C ALA A 427 14.80 0.12 24.74
N PRO A 428 13.88 -0.83 24.48
CA PRO A 428 14.01 -2.22 24.90
C PRO A 428 15.32 -2.87 24.40
N PRO A 429 15.76 -4.00 25.00
CA PRO A 429 16.97 -4.71 24.56
C PRO A 429 16.97 -5.18 23.09
N ALA A 430 15.80 -5.32 22.47
CA ALA A 430 15.64 -5.61 21.04
C ALA A 430 15.91 -4.40 20.12
N GLY A 431 16.11 -3.21 20.70
CA GLY A 431 16.12 -1.92 20.00
C GLY A 431 14.74 -1.25 19.99
N LEU A 432 14.67 -0.03 19.46
CA LEU A 432 13.42 0.73 19.42
C LEU A 432 12.39 0.00 18.53
N PRO A 433 11.12 -0.17 18.93
CA PRO A 433 10.11 -0.82 18.10
C PRO A 433 9.77 -0.03 16.81
N SER A 434 9.11 -0.68 15.84
CA SER A 434 8.79 -0.05 14.55
C SER A 434 7.86 1.15 14.68
N TRP A 435 6.74 1.02 15.39
CA TRP A 435 5.77 2.12 15.54
C TRP A 435 6.34 3.35 16.26
N GLU A 436 7.33 3.19 17.15
CA GLU A 436 8.06 4.32 17.73
C GLU A 436 9.06 4.92 16.72
N LYS A 437 9.79 4.10 15.94
CA LYS A 437 10.67 4.58 14.85
C LYS A 437 9.91 5.39 13.82
N ASP A 438 8.71 4.94 13.43
CA ASP A 438 7.89 5.55 12.39
C ASP A 438 7.28 6.90 12.82
N LEU A 439 7.27 7.19 14.14
CA LEU A 439 6.86 8.47 14.73
C LEU A 439 8.05 9.43 14.98
N ILE A 440 9.30 8.98 14.85
CA ILE A 440 10.47 9.85 14.96
C ILE A 440 10.67 10.61 13.65
N THR A 441 10.68 11.95 13.75
CA THR A 441 10.83 12.90 12.64
C THR A 441 12.03 13.84 12.81
N GLY A 442 12.71 13.81 13.97
CA GLY A 442 13.92 14.58 14.27
C GLY A 442 15.09 13.72 14.76
N ASP A 443 16.15 14.37 15.26
CA ASP A 443 17.39 13.74 15.72
C ASP A 443 17.28 13.06 17.11
N THR A 444 16.21 12.31 17.36
CA THR A 444 15.97 11.58 18.61
C THR A 444 17.03 10.48 18.81
N GLN A 445 17.77 10.53 19.91
CA GLN A 445 18.79 9.53 20.23
C GLN A 445 18.15 8.26 20.80
N VAL A 446 18.57 7.08 20.33
CA VAL A 446 18.14 5.80 20.90
C VAL A 446 19.19 5.30 21.88
N LEU A 447 18.84 5.24 23.16
CA LEU A 447 19.68 4.75 24.25
C LEU A 447 19.38 3.28 24.52
N THR A 448 20.38 2.51 24.96
CA THR A 448 20.23 1.06 25.25
C THR A 448 19.95 0.76 26.72
N SER A 449 19.93 1.80 27.57
CA SER A 449 19.65 1.69 29.02
C SER A 449 19.38 3.08 29.61
N ALA A 450 18.61 3.14 30.70
CA ALA A 450 18.38 4.36 31.49
C ALA A 450 19.58 4.75 32.38
N ASP A 451 20.81 4.55 31.88
CA ASP A 451 22.05 4.95 32.54
C ASP A 451 22.15 6.49 32.59
N PRO A 452 22.27 7.11 33.78
CA PRO A 452 22.44 8.56 33.92
C PRO A 452 23.57 9.15 33.07
N ALA A 453 24.65 8.40 32.81
CA ALA A 453 25.75 8.86 31.97
C ALA A 453 25.38 8.92 30.47
N GLN A 454 24.51 8.02 30.00
CA GLN A 454 23.97 8.04 28.63
C GLN A 454 22.90 9.13 28.50
N ILE A 455 22.00 9.23 29.48
CA ILE A 455 20.94 10.25 29.52
C ILE A 455 21.54 11.67 29.56
N ALA A 456 22.62 11.89 30.31
CA ALA A 456 23.32 13.18 30.34
C ALA A 456 23.91 13.60 28.98
N ALA A 457 24.21 12.66 28.07
CA ALA A 457 24.72 12.99 26.73
C ALA A 457 23.66 13.64 25.84
N ALA A 458 22.38 13.31 26.04
CA ALA A 458 21.24 13.93 25.37
C ALA A 458 20.94 15.36 25.89
N LYS A 459 21.48 15.73 27.07
CA LYS A 459 21.28 17.03 27.75
C LYS A 459 19.80 17.37 27.96
N PRO A 460 19.04 16.54 28.72
CA PRO A 460 17.66 16.86 29.05
C PRO A 460 17.51 18.14 29.88
N ASP A 461 16.38 18.82 29.73
CA ASP A 461 15.80 19.69 30.77
C ASP A 461 14.71 18.96 31.57
N LEU A 462 14.13 17.89 31.01
CA LEU A 462 13.19 16.97 31.62
C LEU A 462 13.53 15.51 31.30
N ILE A 463 13.51 14.65 32.32
CA ILE A 463 13.50 13.19 32.21
C ILE A 463 12.12 12.71 32.67
N ILE A 464 11.47 11.89 31.84
CA ILE A 464 10.24 11.17 32.17
C ILE A 464 10.63 9.70 32.34
N ASP A 465 10.41 9.16 33.53
CA ASP A 465 10.65 7.73 33.83
C ASP A 465 9.50 7.20 34.69
N THR A 466 8.44 6.72 34.04
CA THR A 466 7.26 6.22 34.74
C THR A 466 7.34 4.73 35.11
N GLY A 467 8.51 4.10 34.94
CA GLY A 467 8.76 2.73 35.34
C GLY A 467 8.85 2.52 36.86
N ASP A 468 8.98 1.25 37.27
CA ASP A 468 9.30 0.84 38.64
C ASP A 468 10.80 1.06 38.95
N ILE A 469 11.21 2.33 39.05
CA ILE A 469 12.56 2.69 39.49
C ILE A 469 12.68 2.77 41.02
N ASP A 470 13.87 2.48 41.54
CA ASP A 470 14.14 2.59 42.97
C ASP A 470 14.57 4.01 43.39
N ALA A 471 14.62 4.24 44.70
CA ALA A 471 15.03 5.52 45.28
C ALA A 471 16.55 5.79 45.17
N ALA A 472 17.34 4.96 44.49
CA ALA A 472 18.72 5.24 44.12
C ALA A 472 18.82 5.69 42.66
N THR A 473 18.26 4.93 41.73
CA THR A 473 18.12 5.29 40.31
C THR A 473 17.46 6.65 40.14
N TYR A 474 16.33 6.89 40.82
CA TYR A 474 15.68 8.21 40.81
C TYR A 474 16.61 9.36 41.21
N ARG A 475 17.43 9.19 42.25
CA ARG A 475 18.35 10.25 42.69
C ARG A 475 19.45 10.52 41.67
N SER A 476 19.99 9.47 41.04
CA SER A 476 21.02 9.63 40.01
C SER A 476 20.48 10.26 38.71
N LEU A 477 19.20 10.04 38.38
CA LEU A 477 18.53 10.75 37.28
C LEU A 477 18.24 12.22 37.64
N ALA A 478 17.79 12.48 38.87
CA ALA A 478 17.54 13.82 39.40
C ALA A 478 18.82 14.69 39.55
N GLU A 479 20.01 14.07 39.58
CA GLU A 479 21.31 14.74 39.48
C GLU A 479 21.65 15.19 38.04
N VAL A 480 20.98 14.63 37.01
CA VAL A 480 21.17 14.99 35.60
C VAL A 480 20.20 16.09 35.16
N ALA A 481 18.90 15.91 35.42
CA ALA A 481 17.86 16.88 35.07
C ALA A 481 16.60 16.68 35.92
N THR A 482 15.62 17.58 35.77
CA THR A 482 14.28 17.44 36.39
C THR A 482 13.71 16.09 36.03
N THR A 483 13.56 15.18 37.00
CA THR A 483 13.08 13.81 36.75
C THR A 483 11.69 13.64 37.33
N ILE A 484 10.71 13.35 36.47
CA ILE A 484 9.32 13.12 36.89
C ILE A 484 8.98 11.64 36.68
N THR A 485 8.61 10.98 37.77
CA THR A 485 8.26 9.55 37.76
C THR A 485 6.75 9.35 37.61
N ARG A 486 6.27 8.10 37.67
CA ARG A 486 4.82 7.81 37.71
C ARG A 486 4.09 8.55 38.84
N ALA A 487 2.79 8.78 38.65
CA ALA A 487 1.92 9.42 39.63
C ALA A 487 1.84 8.62 40.96
N PRO A 488 1.67 9.28 42.11
CA PRO A 488 1.59 8.61 43.41
C PRO A 488 0.23 7.93 43.59
N ASN A 489 0.22 6.71 44.13
CA ASN A 489 -1.00 5.97 44.49
C ASN A 489 -1.98 5.74 43.32
N ALA A 490 -1.48 5.56 42.09
CA ALA A 490 -2.27 4.99 41.01
C ALA A 490 -2.67 3.56 41.40
N ASN A 491 -3.95 3.32 41.70
CA ASN A 491 -4.47 2.01 42.12
C ASN A 491 -4.35 0.94 41.02
N GLU A 492 -4.27 1.39 39.77
CA GLU A 492 -4.12 0.60 38.56
C GLU A 492 -3.26 1.46 37.62
N TRP A 493 -2.15 0.91 37.11
CA TRP A 493 -1.25 1.60 36.19
C TRP A 493 -1.36 0.94 34.82
N SER A 494 -1.93 1.66 33.86
CA SER A 494 -2.11 1.23 32.48
C SER A 494 -1.56 2.28 31.51
N TRP A 495 -1.44 1.94 30.23
CA TRP A 495 -0.97 2.89 29.22
C TRP A 495 -1.88 4.12 29.10
N GLN A 496 -3.18 4.00 29.40
CA GLN A 496 -4.10 5.15 29.43
C GLN A 496 -3.78 6.09 30.62
N THR A 497 -3.52 5.56 31.81
CA THR A 497 -3.15 6.40 32.97
C THR A 497 -1.75 6.97 32.84
N GLN A 498 -0.83 6.24 32.19
CA GLN A 498 0.49 6.73 31.78
C GLN A 498 0.36 7.87 30.77
N LEU A 499 -0.44 7.70 29.71
CA LEU A 499 -0.64 8.73 28.68
C LEU A 499 -1.34 9.98 29.24
N GLN A 500 -2.30 9.84 30.15
CA GLN A 500 -2.87 10.99 30.90
C GLN A 500 -1.81 11.69 31.77
N TRP A 501 -0.91 10.93 32.41
CA TRP A 501 0.14 11.49 33.25
C TRP A 501 1.24 12.21 32.44
N VAL A 502 1.73 11.59 31.36
CA VAL A 502 2.67 12.22 30.41
C VAL A 502 2.00 13.40 29.69
N GLY A 503 0.72 13.27 29.35
CA GLY A 503 -0.11 14.36 28.84
C GLY A 503 -0.16 15.55 29.80
N ARG A 504 -0.32 15.32 31.10
CA ARG A 504 -0.23 16.37 32.12
C ARG A 504 1.18 16.96 32.24
N ILE A 505 2.23 16.12 32.25
CA ILE A 505 3.64 16.58 32.29
C ILE A 505 3.94 17.55 31.13
N LEU A 506 3.40 17.27 29.93
CA LEU A 506 3.67 18.00 28.70
C LEU A 506 2.62 19.07 28.32
N ASP A 507 1.67 19.37 29.22
CA ASP A 507 0.55 20.32 29.00
C ASP A 507 -0.33 19.99 27.77
N ARG A 508 -0.63 18.70 27.61
CA ARG A 508 -1.40 18.07 26.51
C ARG A 508 -2.51 17.15 27.02
N THR A 509 -3.07 17.45 28.19
CA THR A 509 -4.09 16.61 28.86
C THR A 509 -5.32 16.34 27.98
N GLU A 510 -5.80 17.32 27.20
CA GLU A 510 -6.94 17.14 26.30
C GLU A 510 -6.60 16.19 25.12
N GLN A 511 -5.41 16.34 24.54
CA GLN A 511 -4.91 15.45 23.48
C GLN A 511 -4.71 14.02 24.00
N ALA A 512 -4.18 13.84 25.21
CA ALA A 512 -4.06 12.54 25.85
C ALA A 512 -5.43 11.83 25.99
N GLN A 513 -6.46 12.57 26.40
CA GLN A 513 -7.82 12.02 26.50
C GLN A 513 -8.41 11.67 25.13
N GLN A 514 -8.24 12.54 24.12
CA GLN A 514 -8.69 12.26 22.76
C GLN A 514 -8.09 10.95 22.21
N LEU A 515 -6.79 10.73 22.38
CA LEU A 515 -6.11 9.49 21.92
C LEU A 515 -6.62 8.23 22.65
N ILE A 516 -6.98 8.34 23.94
CA ILE A 516 -7.59 7.25 24.70
C ILE A 516 -8.98 6.92 24.16
N ASP A 517 -9.78 7.94 23.89
CA ASP A 517 -11.13 7.78 23.34
C ASP A 517 -11.08 7.20 21.90
N GLU A 518 -10.17 7.69 21.05
CA GLU A 518 -9.93 7.16 19.69
C GLU A 518 -9.49 5.68 19.71
N ALA A 519 -8.61 5.29 20.62
CA ALA A 519 -8.19 3.89 20.77
C ALA A 519 -9.35 2.99 21.24
N ALA A 520 -10.20 3.48 22.16
CA ALA A 520 -11.37 2.77 22.65
C ALA A 520 -12.45 2.61 21.56
N GLU A 521 -12.70 3.64 20.76
CA GLU A 521 -13.59 3.57 19.58
C GLU A 521 -13.03 2.59 18.54
N SER A 522 -11.72 2.64 18.26
CA SER A 522 -11.03 1.74 17.33
C SER A 522 -11.18 0.27 17.76
N GLN A 523 -10.93 -0.07 19.02
CA GLN A 523 -11.15 -1.43 19.54
C GLN A 523 -12.63 -1.83 19.55
N ALA A 524 -13.56 -0.93 19.89
CA ALA A 524 -14.99 -1.21 19.87
C ALA A 524 -15.52 -1.48 18.45
N LYS A 525 -14.99 -0.75 17.46
CA LYS A 525 -15.23 -1.00 16.03
C LYS A 525 -14.72 -2.39 15.63
N LEU A 526 -13.47 -2.72 15.94
CA LEU A 526 -12.87 -4.03 15.59
C LEU A 526 -13.62 -5.21 16.25
N ARG A 527 -14.07 -5.06 17.50
CA ARG A 527 -14.94 -6.03 18.18
C ARG A 527 -16.28 -6.24 17.45
N THR A 528 -16.80 -5.18 16.82
CA THR A 528 -18.05 -5.21 16.04
C THR A 528 -17.83 -5.80 14.63
N GLU A 529 -16.67 -5.56 14.02
CA GLU A 529 -16.30 -6.11 12.70
C GLU A 529 -15.85 -7.59 12.79
N HIS A 530 -15.40 -8.04 13.95
CA HIS A 530 -14.95 -9.41 14.22
C HIS A 530 -15.70 -10.10 15.37
N PRO A 531 -17.03 -10.32 15.26
CA PRO A 531 -17.84 -10.97 16.31
C PRO A 531 -17.45 -12.43 16.58
N VAL A 532 -16.55 -13.03 15.77
CA VAL A 532 -15.99 -14.36 16.00
C VAL A 532 -15.00 -14.42 17.18
N PHE A 533 -14.59 -13.26 17.71
CA PHE A 533 -13.75 -13.15 18.91
C PHE A 533 -14.55 -13.19 20.22
N ASP A 534 -15.82 -12.76 20.18
CA ASP A 534 -16.63 -12.48 21.38
C ASP A 534 -16.76 -13.71 22.29
N GLY A 535 -16.38 -13.55 23.56
CA GLY A 535 -16.45 -14.57 24.60
C GLY A 535 -15.49 -15.76 24.44
N LYS A 536 -14.76 -15.88 23.33
CA LYS A 536 -13.77 -16.96 23.13
C LYS A 536 -12.61 -16.82 24.10
N SER A 537 -12.15 -17.94 24.63
CA SER A 537 -11.02 -17.95 25.56
C SER A 537 -9.68 -17.85 24.84
N VAL A 538 -8.79 -16.99 25.34
CA VAL A 538 -7.47 -16.71 24.76
C VAL A 538 -6.36 -16.76 25.80
N GLU A 539 -5.16 -17.11 25.35
CA GLU A 539 -3.89 -16.93 26.08
C GLU A 539 -2.78 -16.45 25.13
N VAL A 540 -1.79 -15.72 25.66
CA VAL A 540 -0.54 -15.39 24.95
C VAL A 540 0.63 -16.10 25.62
N VAL A 541 1.32 -16.94 24.85
CA VAL A 541 2.51 -17.68 25.26
C VAL A 541 3.71 -17.11 24.52
N PHE A 542 4.71 -16.63 25.24
CA PHE A 542 5.98 -16.18 24.70
C PHE A 542 6.99 -17.34 24.69
N VAL A 543 7.73 -17.49 23.59
CA VAL A 543 8.76 -18.51 23.38
C VAL A 543 10.07 -17.83 22.97
N ALA A 544 11.14 -18.09 23.72
CA ALA A 544 12.48 -17.55 23.50
C ALA A 544 13.54 -18.65 23.71
N ASP A 545 14.79 -18.40 23.31
CA ASP A 545 15.87 -19.40 23.47
C ASP A 545 16.21 -19.74 24.94
N ASP A 546 15.83 -18.87 25.88
CA ASP A 546 16.02 -19.05 27.32
C ASP A 546 14.81 -19.68 28.04
N GLY A 547 13.63 -19.74 27.41
CA GLY A 547 12.48 -20.43 27.97
C GLY A 547 11.11 -20.07 27.37
N ILE A 548 10.06 -20.48 28.10
CA ILE A 548 8.66 -20.22 27.76
C ILE A 548 8.02 -19.45 28.93
N SER A 549 7.21 -18.45 28.62
CA SER A 549 6.38 -17.73 29.59
C SER A 549 4.96 -17.50 29.05
N VAL A 550 4.01 -17.23 29.94
CA VAL A 550 2.62 -16.88 29.58
C VAL A 550 2.27 -15.51 30.13
N ALA A 551 1.53 -14.70 29.37
CA ALA A 551 1.01 -13.44 29.85
C ALA A 551 -0.09 -13.70 30.92
N THR A 552 -0.04 -13.00 32.05
CA THR A 552 -1.01 -13.16 33.14
C THR A 552 -2.32 -12.41 32.83
N PRO A 553 -3.44 -12.69 33.54
CA PRO A 553 -4.73 -12.04 33.26
C PRO A 553 -4.75 -10.51 33.39
N ASN A 554 -3.78 -9.92 34.09
CA ASN A 554 -3.66 -8.47 34.30
C ASN A 554 -2.77 -7.78 33.24
N SER A 555 -2.00 -8.55 32.48
CA SER A 555 -0.97 -8.06 31.56
C SER A 555 -1.49 -7.18 30.42
N ALA A 556 -0.60 -6.36 29.85
CA ALA A 556 -0.84 -5.60 28.62
C ALA A 556 -1.51 -6.43 27.49
N ALA A 557 -0.96 -7.62 27.21
CA ALA A 557 -1.53 -8.58 26.24
C ALA A 557 -2.96 -9.01 26.59
N ALA A 558 -3.23 -9.32 27.87
CA ALA A 558 -4.55 -9.73 28.32
C ALA A 558 -5.56 -8.58 28.23
N GLN A 559 -5.20 -7.37 28.67
CA GLN A 559 -6.02 -6.16 28.57
C GLN A 559 -6.38 -5.85 27.10
N TYR A 560 -5.39 -5.89 26.20
CA TYR A 560 -5.59 -5.65 24.77
C TYR A 560 -6.59 -6.63 24.15
N LEU A 561 -6.44 -7.93 24.42
CA LEU A 561 -7.31 -8.96 23.86
C LEU A 561 -8.72 -8.95 24.46
N GLN A 562 -8.86 -8.59 25.75
CA GLN A 562 -10.16 -8.29 26.35
C GLN A 562 -10.83 -7.08 25.67
N GLY A 563 -10.04 -6.07 25.28
CA GLY A 563 -10.48 -4.97 24.41
C GLY A 563 -11.09 -5.46 23.09
N LEU A 564 -10.55 -6.51 22.47
CA LEU A 564 -11.12 -7.14 21.27
C LEU A 564 -12.31 -8.09 21.53
N GLY A 565 -12.75 -8.27 22.78
CA GLY A 565 -13.88 -9.12 23.16
C GLY A 565 -13.54 -10.55 23.57
N PHE A 566 -12.25 -10.93 23.60
CA PHE A 566 -11.83 -12.24 24.11
C PHE A 566 -11.96 -12.32 25.64
N ARG A 567 -12.09 -13.53 26.16
CA ARG A 567 -12.12 -13.83 27.59
C ARG A 567 -10.80 -14.45 28.04
N TYR A 568 -9.89 -13.65 28.59
CA TYR A 568 -8.64 -14.17 29.14
C TYR A 568 -8.93 -15.11 30.34
N LEU A 569 -8.19 -16.21 30.45
CA LEU A 569 -8.36 -17.19 31.53
C LEU A 569 -7.19 -17.14 32.51
N ASP A 570 -7.50 -17.15 33.82
CA ASP A 570 -6.49 -17.45 34.83
C ASP A 570 -6.09 -18.93 34.75
N LYS A 571 -4.78 -19.19 34.86
CA LYS A 571 -4.18 -20.52 34.86
C LYS A 571 -3.34 -20.69 36.13
N PRO A 572 -3.95 -20.92 37.32
CA PRO A 572 -3.28 -20.90 38.63
C PRO A 572 -2.23 -21.99 38.85
N ALA A 573 -2.05 -22.93 37.91
CA ALA A 573 -0.91 -23.83 37.86
C ALA A 573 0.38 -23.17 37.34
N ILE A 574 0.27 -21.99 36.72
CA ILE A 574 1.33 -21.24 36.04
C ILE A 574 1.43 -19.80 36.59
N THR A 575 0.31 -19.12 36.84
CA THR A 575 0.23 -17.68 37.20
C THR A 575 0.74 -17.31 38.60
N ALA A 576 1.56 -18.17 39.23
CA ALA A 576 2.11 -18.00 40.56
C ALA A 576 3.52 -17.37 40.55
N SER A 577 3.70 -16.20 39.92
CA SER A 577 4.88 -15.37 40.15
C SER A 577 4.77 -14.67 41.51
N ALA A 578 5.83 -14.73 42.32
CA ALA A 578 5.81 -14.21 43.71
C ALA A 578 6.02 -12.69 43.81
N ASP A 579 6.23 -12.04 42.66
CA ASP A 579 6.53 -10.60 42.50
C ASP A 579 5.37 -9.81 41.87
N GLY A 580 4.32 -10.47 41.37
CA GLY A 580 3.18 -9.83 40.71
C GLY A 580 3.41 -9.47 39.23
N SER A 581 4.45 -10.04 38.60
CA SER A 581 4.80 -9.77 37.19
C SER A 581 3.71 -10.13 36.16
N ASP A 582 3.64 -9.34 35.09
CA ASP A 582 2.72 -9.52 33.95
C ASP A 582 2.98 -10.78 33.09
N ILE A 583 4.12 -11.45 33.31
CA ILE A 583 4.50 -12.69 32.62
C ILE A 583 4.96 -13.74 33.63
N ALA A 584 4.41 -14.95 33.54
CA ALA A 584 4.77 -16.07 34.40
C ALA A 584 5.55 -17.13 33.62
N ALA A 585 6.67 -17.60 34.17
CA ALA A 585 7.52 -18.61 33.54
C ALA A 585 6.88 -20.01 33.56
N VAL A 586 6.95 -20.74 32.45
CA VAL A 586 6.35 -22.07 32.26
C VAL A 586 7.43 -23.13 32.41
N ALA A 587 7.54 -23.70 33.62
CA ALA A 587 8.56 -24.72 33.92
C ALA A 587 8.27 -26.10 33.29
N ASP A 588 7.00 -26.41 33.02
CA ASP A 588 6.56 -27.63 32.30
C ASP A 588 5.54 -27.23 31.22
N PRO A 589 5.89 -27.29 29.92
CA PRO A 589 4.99 -26.89 28.84
C PRO A 589 3.69 -27.71 28.72
N GLU A 590 3.56 -28.90 29.33
CA GLU A 590 2.26 -29.61 29.36
C GLU A 590 1.23 -28.86 30.24
N GLN A 591 1.68 -28.00 31.17
CA GLN A 591 0.80 -27.17 32.01
C GLN A 591 -0.09 -26.25 31.19
N LEU A 592 0.40 -25.75 30.04
CA LEU A 592 -0.36 -24.88 29.12
C LEU A 592 -1.70 -25.51 28.69
N ASN A 593 -1.74 -26.84 28.58
CA ASN A 593 -2.89 -27.61 28.08
C ASN A 593 -3.83 -28.11 29.19
N THR A 594 -3.55 -27.82 30.48
CA THR A 594 -4.38 -28.26 31.62
C THR A 594 -5.77 -27.62 31.64
N ILE A 595 -5.85 -26.36 31.20
CA ILE A 595 -7.09 -25.58 31.11
C ILE A 595 -7.40 -25.40 29.61
N PRO A 596 -8.55 -25.89 29.12
CA PRO A 596 -8.98 -25.67 27.74
C PRO A 596 -9.01 -24.18 27.39
N THR A 597 -8.56 -23.85 26.19
CA THR A 597 -8.51 -22.47 25.67
C THR A 597 -8.82 -22.53 24.17
N ASP A 598 -9.68 -21.65 23.68
CA ASP A 598 -10.14 -21.66 22.28
C ASP A 598 -9.07 -21.13 21.31
N VAL A 599 -8.22 -20.23 21.80
CA VAL A 599 -7.22 -19.50 21.03
C VAL A 599 -5.89 -19.43 21.82
N ARG A 600 -4.77 -19.75 21.18
CA ARG A 600 -3.43 -19.55 21.74
C ARG A 600 -2.61 -18.71 20.77
N ILE A 601 -2.18 -17.53 21.21
CA ILE A 601 -1.18 -16.73 20.51
C ILE A 601 0.20 -17.20 20.97
N VAL A 602 1.09 -17.52 20.03
CA VAL A 602 2.45 -17.98 20.28
C VAL A 602 3.41 -16.92 19.75
N ALA A 603 3.87 -16.06 20.63
CA ALA A 603 4.78 -14.96 20.37
C ALA A 603 6.23 -15.48 20.43
N ARG A 604 6.94 -15.51 19.29
CA ARG A 604 8.24 -16.18 19.16
C ARG A 604 9.40 -15.22 18.93
N THR A 605 10.39 -15.27 19.82
CA THR A 605 11.70 -14.60 19.69
C THR A 605 12.87 -15.58 19.82
N ASP A 606 12.61 -16.89 19.71
CA ASP A 606 13.63 -17.94 19.72
C ASP A 606 14.33 -18.11 18.37
N SER A 607 15.49 -18.75 18.36
CA SER A 607 16.34 -18.95 17.17
C SER A 607 15.73 -19.83 16.07
N ALA A 608 14.58 -20.48 16.30
CA ALA A 608 13.80 -21.21 15.31
C ALA A 608 12.48 -20.53 14.93
N ALA A 609 12.25 -19.28 15.37
CA ALA A 609 11.13 -18.43 14.95
C ALA A 609 11.22 -18.06 13.45
N GLY A 610 10.07 -17.76 12.85
CA GLY A 610 9.98 -17.24 11.49
C GLY A 610 9.04 -18.02 10.56
N GLY A 611 8.22 -17.27 9.80
CA GLY A 611 7.33 -17.80 8.77
C GLY A 611 6.06 -18.50 9.29
N GLY A 612 5.63 -18.21 10.51
CA GLY A 612 4.45 -18.81 11.15
C GLY A 612 4.64 -20.29 11.48
N SER A 613 5.88 -20.74 11.67
CA SER A 613 6.22 -22.16 11.72
C SER A 613 6.14 -22.76 13.12
N TYR A 614 5.78 -24.04 13.20
CA TYR A 614 5.84 -24.84 14.43
C TYR A 614 7.26 -25.40 14.72
N ASN A 615 8.24 -25.16 13.84
CA ASN A 615 9.61 -25.65 14.00
C ASN A 615 10.20 -25.23 15.36
N GLY A 616 10.69 -26.18 16.14
CA GLY A 616 11.29 -25.92 17.46
C GLY A 616 10.30 -25.84 18.62
N LEU A 617 8.99 -25.69 18.38
CA LEU A 617 7.99 -25.66 19.46
C LEU A 617 7.87 -27.05 20.13
N PRO A 618 7.86 -27.13 21.47
CA PRO A 618 7.63 -28.38 22.19
C PRO A 618 6.30 -29.07 21.86
N ASP A 619 6.28 -30.40 22.04
CA ASP A 619 5.12 -31.29 21.92
C ASP A 619 3.76 -30.70 22.36
N PRO A 620 3.62 -30.01 23.52
CA PRO A 620 2.35 -29.44 23.97
C PRO A 620 1.73 -28.40 23.03
N PHE A 621 2.51 -27.74 22.17
CA PHE A 621 2.00 -26.81 21.16
C PHE A 621 1.32 -27.55 20.00
N THR A 622 1.82 -28.73 19.61
CA THR A 622 1.20 -29.56 18.55
C THR A 622 0.02 -30.39 19.07
N LYS A 623 -0.04 -30.64 20.39
CA LYS A 623 -1.16 -31.29 21.09
C LYS A 623 -2.37 -30.35 21.35
N PHE A 624 -2.19 -29.03 21.18
CA PHE A 624 -3.25 -28.05 21.38
C PHE A 624 -4.41 -28.24 20.39
N ARG A 625 -5.64 -27.91 20.81
CA ARG A 625 -6.88 -28.18 20.04
C ARG A 625 -7.68 -26.94 19.65
N GLY A 626 -7.30 -25.75 20.15
CA GLY A 626 -7.86 -24.49 19.71
C GLY A 626 -7.16 -23.95 18.46
N ALA A 627 -7.42 -22.70 18.11
CA ALA A 627 -6.69 -21.99 17.06
C ALA A 627 -5.34 -21.50 17.60
N THR A 628 -4.22 -21.93 17.00
CA THR A 628 -2.87 -21.44 17.32
C THR A 628 -2.46 -20.37 16.33
N ILE A 629 -2.30 -19.12 16.78
CA ILE A 629 -1.77 -18.01 15.98
C ILE A 629 -0.30 -17.85 16.33
N ILE A 630 0.61 -18.14 15.41
CA ILE A 630 2.05 -17.91 15.59
C ILE A 630 2.37 -16.49 15.13
N VAL A 631 3.07 -15.75 15.99
CA VAL A 631 3.50 -14.36 15.78
C VAL A 631 5.02 -14.34 15.93
N ASP A 632 5.72 -14.25 14.80
CA ASP A 632 7.19 -14.10 14.74
C ASP A 632 7.61 -12.63 14.50
N ASP A 633 6.64 -11.72 14.34
CA ASP A 633 6.91 -10.29 14.19
C ASP A 633 7.32 -9.70 15.55
N THR A 634 8.59 -9.30 15.67
CA THR A 634 9.14 -8.72 16.90
C THR A 634 8.37 -7.49 17.35
N ALA A 635 7.82 -6.70 16.43
CA ALA A 635 7.04 -5.52 16.79
C ALA A 635 5.72 -5.91 17.50
N ALA A 636 4.90 -6.78 16.92
CA ALA A 636 3.69 -7.27 17.58
C ALA A 636 3.99 -7.98 18.91
N ILE A 637 5.15 -8.64 19.05
CA ILE A 637 5.58 -9.25 20.32
C ILE A 637 5.92 -8.18 21.37
N ASP A 638 6.69 -7.15 21.00
CA ASP A 638 7.05 -6.06 21.92
C ASP A 638 5.82 -5.23 22.31
N ALA A 639 4.87 -4.98 21.39
CA ALA A 639 3.63 -4.28 21.68
C ALA A 639 2.68 -5.08 22.61
N LEU A 640 2.77 -6.41 22.61
CA LEU A 640 2.07 -7.27 23.58
C LEU A 640 2.73 -7.24 24.98
N ARG A 641 3.96 -6.72 25.10
CA ARG A 641 4.70 -6.60 26.36
C ARG A 641 4.69 -5.18 26.93
N VAL A 642 4.87 -4.17 26.07
CA VAL A 642 4.93 -2.75 26.41
C VAL A 642 3.72 -2.06 25.77
N PRO A 643 2.67 -1.73 26.55
CA PRO A 643 1.48 -1.12 26.02
C PRO A 643 1.66 0.39 25.80
N GLY A 644 0.85 0.94 24.90
CA GLY A 644 0.92 2.33 24.46
C GLY A 644 -0.23 2.66 23.51
N TYR A 645 -0.37 3.91 23.11
CA TYR A 645 -1.36 4.30 22.10
C TYR A 645 -0.94 3.79 20.72
N ALA A 646 0.31 4.08 20.32
CA ALA A 646 0.82 3.68 19.03
C ALA A 646 1.05 2.14 18.97
N ALA A 647 1.47 1.52 20.06
CA ALA A 647 1.48 0.06 20.23
C ALA A 647 0.08 -0.57 20.06
N THR A 648 -0.96 0.04 20.64
CA THR A 648 -2.37 -0.43 20.48
C THR A 648 -2.83 -0.28 19.02
N ALA A 649 -2.53 0.84 18.37
CA ALA A 649 -2.82 1.07 16.95
C ALA A 649 -2.07 0.08 16.04
N TYR A 650 -0.82 -0.25 16.38
CA TYR A 650 -0.02 -1.26 15.69
C TYR A 650 -0.65 -2.65 15.81
N LEU A 651 -0.98 -3.11 17.02
CA LEU A 651 -1.64 -4.40 17.25
C LEU A 651 -3.01 -4.50 16.56
N ASN A 652 -3.78 -3.41 16.57
CA ASN A 652 -5.06 -3.31 15.84
C ASN A 652 -4.93 -3.58 14.34
N THR A 653 -3.72 -3.40 13.77
CA THR A 653 -3.42 -3.70 12.36
C THR A 653 -2.72 -5.05 12.20
N ALA A 654 -1.62 -5.29 12.92
CA ALA A 654 -0.77 -6.48 12.76
C ALA A 654 -1.44 -7.77 13.29
N LEU A 655 -2.01 -7.72 14.49
CA LEU A 655 -2.48 -8.91 15.19
C LEU A 655 -3.93 -9.29 14.84
N VAL A 656 -4.81 -8.30 14.66
CA VAL A 656 -6.24 -8.54 14.34
C VAL A 656 -6.40 -9.24 12.99
N ASN A 657 -5.56 -8.90 12.00
CA ASN A 657 -5.52 -9.59 10.71
C ASN A 657 -5.07 -11.07 10.86
N ALA A 658 -4.16 -11.40 11.77
CA ALA A 658 -3.78 -12.79 12.04
C ALA A 658 -4.92 -13.55 12.74
N LEU A 659 -5.53 -12.96 13.76
CA LEU A 659 -6.65 -13.53 14.53
C LEU A 659 -7.87 -13.83 13.64
N SER A 660 -8.32 -12.84 12.86
CA SER A 660 -9.52 -12.97 12.02
C SER A 660 -9.37 -13.96 10.85
N ARG A 661 -8.15 -14.19 10.36
CA ARG A 661 -7.85 -15.20 9.32
C ARG A 661 -7.89 -16.64 9.85
N GLN A 662 -7.62 -16.86 11.14
CA GLN A 662 -7.39 -18.21 11.71
C GLN A 662 -8.50 -18.67 12.66
N ILE A 663 -9.23 -17.76 13.30
CA ILE A 663 -10.35 -18.06 14.20
C ILE A 663 -11.64 -18.23 13.37
N ARG A 664 -12.29 -19.39 13.49
CA ARG A 664 -13.55 -19.76 12.80
C ARG A 664 -14.72 -19.91 13.75
#